data_AF-A0A842ZXK3-F1
#
_entry.id   AF-A0A842ZXK3-F1
#
_cell.length_a   1.000
_cell.length_b   1.000
_cell.length_c   1.000
_cell.angle_alpha   90.00
_cell.angle_beta   90.00
_cell.angle_gamma   90.00
#
_symmetry.space_group_name_H-M   'P 1'
#
loop_
_entity.id
_entity.type
_entity.pdbx_description
1 polymer ?
#
loop_
_entity_poly.entity_id
_entity_poly.type
_entity_poly.pdbx_seq_one_letter_code
_entity_poly.pdbx_strand_id
1 'polypeptide(L)'
;MNNKRDSKKSRIEAVVIALLFIGTALIVPVGTIAQNAQNNTKTNEGSQKNFYTEDGEGTFILDRSYFLKETDPASMNTADNDDAGYKKDAGTDLPRALALYPGELIDETPGRGRAGKLSSTDINDWYLFSVCQGQQIVFSMTPPTGFDFDLSLRNSAGTMVATSNNSGSTPETVTYTATYSGKWYVWLKYVSGTGTGRYTFSVVLNGQNDANSATDAGNTRTAAMLLTPGTYFGFLDMNDPYDWYKFPVTVGQGIHVKLKMKDIAYLTDFDLQLYNPDGILIYEGNQYYDDDLLYPADVAGEWSIRVDIFPGWVDVPQPTEWSYYSYGSGAYNLTLAIETSAPAPPGPIPQPQITPIAKTFKITNDPASTKDDFGYLAAIPACNYLDGGKRYLAPIIYTGDSTPTAYYDDATSFGTVDDTTQYLIDDWNTYLATYGKTPVQYTVPADPIEAAAAIATQGWTSPQTTAVVAVDGSGFEDSVKQVVKRTTTLKRETKVIDGVTNAAMKNIGGSLGYPLLLGPKWCALNVSMFGTGGATPTIGAILPLFMTMAQDWWPSPYDAEGPKTDMYYPINKMGIWAAGTDINASTWTMKITKYAGDRYRFKVAGTDSVINAKLTTTEASDLLVFLIDPQGNLRAPTMPGWNGPVNPIHVWNGLGNPPYNPWRNWHPAPHTEYSAEVLHPEKGTWTAIVVPRDANGSNVKYTLNVDVRTVSQDRADATVSAANAAVIASLNHMPLLYVTKDSVPAATTSAFTTLGVTKVIFVERGEIGAAVRSSLPTIEKDLKTMQEIVDEIKSYPASENYVTVTSLKTGDGFFAPAAMLAAYHGSPVIRVEDAPNGDPAAVAQRIHTWQRWDGDFYHGSRSTGHLPQATAPVEQNKLKVYLTLVKYFLGLNVTVPTYGLDAKRNWNEEMVTKFYDYIDSLGLDNDGQEGYVTVAPRDDITLELSSALLGNNSYAGDIPGDTPAYTNDLVVRSILYPALIYANPSRDITTSQLMNYPDGGSWKTNDGKTTAVYSSRDVKNSFSSHLRTYEGHSLWVAHLQRMNEGASVMYYSGHGTGGSGVSAQYVQTDDCNYPDQIWWDSWRGYMYDNWKTSRDNGMVWYNPEPPTLYDIIHYKWVDQLMGNLRSQAVFYMSCTTWDADGPMVYLDHGAVCGYGNAGTGLCPEADLQDDLFFRDCLIKGEPIGIAFSHQVWLHYRDFTTGDPTSMYGSSSMQVTTIQVIYGDPSLIIYSPEWQSPIPVDA
;
A
#
# COMPACT_ATOMS: atom_id res chain seq x y z
N MET A 1 4.07 -13.99 -57.74
CA MET A 1 5.30 -13.56 -58.43
C MET A 1 5.46 -12.05 -58.24
N ASN A 2 6.71 -11.62 -58.00
CA ASN A 2 7.26 -10.25 -57.94
C ASN A 2 6.55 -9.16 -57.11
N ASN A 3 7.05 -8.92 -55.89
CA ASN A 3 7.83 -7.70 -55.61
C ASN A 3 8.55 -7.80 -54.24
N LYS A 4 9.87 -8.04 -54.31
CA LYS A 4 10.80 -8.00 -53.17
C LYS A 4 11.26 -6.55 -52.95
N ARG A 5 10.90 -5.98 -51.80
CA ARG A 5 11.68 -4.93 -51.13
C ARG A 5 11.88 -5.35 -49.67
N ASP A 6 12.72 -6.37 -49.47
CA ASP A 6 13.24 -6.71 -48.15
C ASP A 6 14.43 -5.80 -47.83
N SER A 7 14.37 -5.14 -46.68
CA SER A 7 15.36 -4.17 -46.22
C SER A 7 16.73 -4.83 -45.94
N LYS A 8 17.81 -4.09 -46.16
CA LYS A 8 19.20 -4.54 -45.96
C LYS A 8 19.51 -5.05 -44.53
N LYS A 9 18.67 -4.75 -43.52
CA LYS A 9 18.84 -5.19 -42.13
C LYS A 9 18.62 -6.70 -41.94
N SER A 10 17.58 -7.30 -42.55
CA SER A 10 17.27 -8.73 -42.34
C SER A 10 18.31 -9.67 -42.96
N ARG A 11 19.02 -9.22 -44.00
CA ARG A 11 20.11 -9.97 -44.62
C ARG A 11 21.40 -9.93 -43.79
N ILE A 12 21.64 -8.86 -43.03
CA ILE A 12 22.81 -8.77 -42.14
C ILE A 12 22.60 -9.65 -40.91
N GLU A 13 21.41 -9.67 -40.31
CA GLU A 13 21.08 -10.59 -39.22
C GLU A 13 21.18 -12.06 -39.66
N ALA A 14 20.66 -12.42 -40.84
CA ALA A 14 20.76 -13.78 -41.36
C ALA A 14 22.20 -14.19 -41.71
N VAL A 15 23.03 -13.27 -42.23
CA VAL A 15 24.44 -13.51 -42.57
C VAL A 15 25.31 -13.61 -41.32
N VAL A 16 25.02 -12.85 -40.25
CA VAL A 16 25.75 -12.92 -38.98
C VAL A 16 25.36 -14.14 -38.16
N ILE A 17 24.08 -14.54 -38.16
CA ILE A 17 23.64 -15.83 -37.62
C ILE A 17 24.31 -16.98 -38.38
N ALA A 18 24.39 -16.91 -39.71
CA ALA A 18 25.12 -17.89 -40.52
C ALA A 18 26.63 -17.91 -40.22
N LEU A 19 27.27 -16.76 -39.95
CA LEU A 19 28.68 -16.68 -39.54
C LEU A 19 28.92 -17.26 -38.13
N LEU A 20 27.97 -17.10 -37.20
CA LEU A 20 27.96 -17.79 -35.90
C LEU A 20 27.78 -19.31 -36.04
N PHE A 21 27.00 -19.78 -37.02
CA PHE A 21 26.87 -21.21 -37.34
C PHE A 21 28.12 -21.81 -38.02
N ILE A 22 28.92 -21.00 -38.73
CA ILE A 22 30.17 -21.46 -39.37
C ILE A 22 31.34 -21.43 -38.38
N GLY A 23 31.37 -20.49 -37.42
CA GLY A 23 32.43 -20.39 -36.41
C GLY A 23 32.36 -21.42 -35.27
N THR A 24 31.22 -22.08 -35.07
CA THR A 24 31.01 -23.04 -33.97
C THR A 24 31.37 -24.49 -34.30
N ALA A 25 31.76 -24.78 -35.56
CA ALA A 25 32.24 -26.11 -35.96
C ALA A 25 33.70 -26.42 -35.54
N LEU A 26 34.39 -25.47 -34.90
CA LEU A 26 35.79 -25.59 -34.47
C LEU A 26 35.97 -25.17 -33.00
N ILE A 27 35.41 -25.93 -32.06
CA ILE A 27 35.82 -25.83 -30.65
C ILE A 27 36.19 -27.22 -30.14
N VAL A 28 37.50 -27.49 -30.14
CA VAL A 28 38.14 -28.62 -29.45
C VAL A 28 38.30 -28.22 -27.97
N PRO A 29 38.08 -29.13 -27.00
CA PRO A 29 38.31 -28.82 -25.60
C PRO A 29 39.83 -28.78 -25.34
N VAL A 30 40.33 -27.67 -24.80
CA VAL A 30 41.68 -27.61 -24.25
C VAL A 30 41.59 -27.07 -22.83
N GLY A 31 42.04 -27.91 -21.89
CA GLY A 31 42.12 -27.59 -20.48
C GLY A 31 43.31 -26.70 -20.13
N THR A 32 43.17 -26.08 -18.95
CA THR A 32 44.18 -25.54 -18.04
C THR A 32 45.22 -24.56 -18.60
N ILE A 33 45.21 -23.32 -18.10
CA ILE A 33 46.23 -22.77 -17.18
C ILE A 33 45.95 -21.29 -16.84
N ALA A 34 46.30 -20.96 -15.60
CA ALA A 34 46.64 -19.65 -15.00
C ALA A 34 45.51 -18.70 -14.57
N GLN A 35 45.15 -18.89 -13.30
CA GLN A 35 44.72 -17.84 -12.37
C GLN A 35 45.62 -16.60 -12.49
N ASN A 36 45.00 -15.43 -12.53
CA ASN A 36 45.62 -14.20 -12.06
C ASN A 36 44.65 -13.46 -11.13
N ALA A 37 45.25 -12.97 -10.05
CA ALA A 37 44.69 -12.45 -8.81
C ALA A 37 43.33 -11.74 -8.89
N GLN A 38 42.42 -12.21 -8.02
CA GLN A 38 41.24 -11.48 -7.58
C GLN A 38 41.67 -10.20 -6.85
N ASN A 39 41.23 -9.05 -7.35
CA ASN A 39 40.97 -7.92 -6.48
C ASN A 39 39.57 -8.17 -5.89
N ASN A 40 39.55 -8.64 -4.64
CA ASN A 40 38.35 -8.75 -3.82
C ASN A 40 37.76 -7.36 -3.58
N THR A 41 36.82 -6.94 -4.43
CA THR A 41 35.77 -6.02 -4.01
C THR A 41 34.63 -6.87 -3.46
N LYS A 42 34.60 -6.99 -2.12
CA LYS A 42 33.44 -7.50 -1.40
C LYS A 42 32.24 -6.64 -1.78
N THR A 43 31.25 -7.23 -2.43
CA THR A 43 29.89 -6.71 -2.48
C THR A 43 29.32 -6.82 -1.06
N ASN A 44 28.77 -5.72 -0.56
CA ASN A 44 28.19 -5.65 0.78
C ASN A 44 27.05 -6.68 0.90
N GLU A 45 27.28 -7.71 1.71
CA GLU A 45 26.23 -8.49 2.35
C GLU A 45 25.48 -7.55 3.30
N GLY A 46 24.27 -7.17 2.92
CA GLY A 46 23.32 -6.52 3.81
C GLY A 46 22.66 -7.58 4.69
N SER A 47 23.35 -8.00 5.75
CA SER A 47 22.73 -8.74 6.84
C SER A 47 23.48 -8.46 8.13
N GLN A 48 22.75 -7.93 9.11
CA GLN A 48 23.13 -7.83 10.52
C GLN A 48 24.39 -7.01 10.84
N LYS A 49 24.23 -5.69 10.93
CA LYS A 49 25.16 -4.89 11.74
C LYS A 49 24.83 -5.10 13.22
N ASN A 50 25.60 -5.95 13.88
CA ASN A 50 25.76 -5.92 15.33
C ASN A 50 26.34 -4.56 15.73
N PHE A 51 25.53 -3.72 16.38
CA PHE A 51 25.97 -2.44 16.95
C PHE A 51 26.67 -2.65 18.28
N TYR A 52 27.86 -3.25 18.31
CA TYR A 52 28.79 -3.13 19.44
C TYR A 52 30.23 -3.28 18.94
N THR A 53 30.94 -2.17 18.80
CA THR A 53 32.40 -2.16 18.93
C THR A 53 32.83 -0.88 19.63
N GLU A 54 33.49 -1.07 20.77
CA GLU A 54 34.25 -0.09 21.53
C GLU A 54 35.40 0.53 20.71
N ASP A 55 35.92 1.63 21.27
CA ASP A 55 37.20 2.29 21.00
C ASP A 55 37.25 3.34 19.88
N GLY A 56 36.85 4.55 20.27
CA GLY A 56 37.44 5.79 19.77
C GLY A 56 37.89 6.64 20.96
N GLU A 57 39.20 6.66 21.23
CA GLU A 57 39.85 7.54 22.21
C GLU A 57 39.66 9.01 21.81
N GLY A 58 38.52 9.58 22.18
CA GLY A 58 38.20 10.99 22.15
C GLY A 58 38.06 11.49 23.58
N THR A 59 38.69 12.62 23.87
CA THR A 59 38.86 13.21 25.20
C THR A 59 37.55 13.18 26.00
N PHE A 60 37.55 12.46 27.14
CA PHE A 60 36.42 12.40 28.08
C PHE A 60 35.91 13.80 28.42
N ILE A 61 34.78 14.18 27.83
CA ILE A 61 33.88 15.14 28.44
C ILE A 61 32.99 14.27 29.34
N LEU A 62 33.08 14.48 30.65
CA LEU A 62 32.15 13.92 31.64
C LEU A 62 30.76 14.54 31.40
N ASP A 63 30.06 14.02 30.41
CA ASP A 63 28.62 14.21 30.28
C ASP A 63 27.94 13.35 31.35
N ARG A 64 27.32 13.98 32.34
CA ARG A 64 26.55 13.31 33.40
C ARG A 64 25.13 13.03 32.94
N SER A 65 24.94 12.68 31.67
CA SER A 65 23.67 12.14 31.18
C SER A 65 23.52 10.71 31.70
N TYR A 66 22.72 10.54 32.75
CA TYR A 66 22.31 9.23 33.27
C TYR A 66 21.38 8.53 32.28
N PHE A 67 21.94 7.99 31.19
CA PHE A 67 21.20 7.02 30.39
C PHE A 67 21.07 5.74 31.21
N LEU A 68 19.84 5.31 31.47
CA LEU A 68 19.61 3.94 31.93
C LEU A 68 20.16 3.02 30.83
N LYS A 69 21.14 2.19 31.16
CA LYS A 69 21.64 1.20 30.22
C LYS A 69 20.61 0.09 30.18
N GLU A 70 20.14 -0.30 29.00
CA GLU A 70 19.39 -1.55 28.85
C GLU A 70 20.31 -2.66 29.39
N THR A 71 19.97 -3.18 30.56
CA THR A 71 20.64 -4.35 31.13
C THR A 71 20.36 -5.57 30.27
N ASP A 72 21.26 -6.55 30.40
CA ASP A 72 21.25 -7.84 29.69
C ASP A 72 19.83 -8.36 29.37
N PRO A 73 19.63 -8.98 28.19
CA PRO A 73 18.32 -9.43 27.74
C PRO A 73 17.65 -10.34 28.77
N ALA A 74 16.31 -10.28 28.85
CA ALA A 74 15.53 -11.16 29.72
C ALA A 74 15.95 -12.62 29.51
N SER A 75 16.13 -13.35 30.61
CA SER A 75 16.56 -14.75 30.51
C SER A 75 15.37 -15.66 30.23
N MET A 76 15.53 -16.56 29.28
CA MET A 76 14.56 -17.63 29.01
C MET A 76 14.60 -18.74 30.09
N ASN A 77 15.52 -18.66 31.06
CA ASN A 77 15.62 -19.61 32.16
C ASN A 77 14.77 -19.16 33.36
N THR A 78 13.71 -19.91 33.68
CA THR A 78 12.85 -19.66 34.86
C THR A 78 13.58 -19.69 36.21
N ALA A 79 14.81 -20.21 36.24
CA ALA A 79 15.63 -20.19 37.45
C ALA A 79 16.24 -18.81 37.75
N ASP A 80 16.34 -17.93 36.76
CA ASP A 80 17.01 -16.63 36.88
C ASP A 80 16.16 -15.63 37.69
N ASN A 81 16.81 -14.56 38.17
CA ASN A 81 16.19 -13.53 39.01
C ASN A 81 14.98 -12.94 38.28
N ASP A 82 13.78 -13.11 38.86
CA ASP A 82 12.53 -12.58 38.31
C ASP A 82 12.08 -11.47 39.24
N ASP A 83 12.69 -10.32 39.02
CA ASP A 83 12.60 -9.17 39.89
C ASP A 83 11.58 -8.19 39.36
N ALA A 84 10.55 -7.93 40.16
CA ALA A 84 9.40 -7.12 39.80
C ALA A 84 8.70 -7.55 38.49
N GLY A 85 8.73 -8.85 38.18
CA GLY A 85 8.11 -9.41 37.00
C GLY A 85 8.83 -9.06 35.71
N TYR A 86 10.15 -8.76 35.72
CA TYR A 86 10.95 -8.49 34.51
C TYR A 86 11.68 -9.73 33.95
N LYS A 87 11.61 -10.91 34.59
CA LYS A 87 12.38 -12.12 34.21
C LYS A 87 13.88 -11.85 34.00
N LYS A 88 14.39 -10.86 34.70
CA LYS A 88 15.81 -10.55 34.83
C LYS A 88 16.06 -9.93 36.20
N ASP A 89 17.34 -9.94 36.53
CA ASP A 89 17.90 -9.27 37.69
C ASP A 89 17.59 -7.78 37.72
N ALA A 90 17.31 -7.23 38.91
CA ALA A 90 17.05 -5.80 39.11
C ALA A 90 18.27 -4.90 38.86
N GLY A 91 19.41 -5.49 38.48
CA GLY A 91 20.61 -4.79 38.10
C GLY A 91 21.45 -4.44 39.32
N THR A 92 22.78 -4.41 39.12
CA THR A 92 23.74 -4.28 40.22
C THR A 92 24.06 -2.85 40.64
N ASP A 93 23.60 -1.84 39.87
CA ASP A 93 23.85 -0.43 40.11
C ASP A 93 22.74 0.51 39.59
N LEU A 94 22.84 1.79 39.96
CA LEU A 94 21.80 2.80 39.70
C LEU A 94 21.42 2.97 38.22
N PRO A 95 22.34 2.99 37.23
CA PRO A 95 21.98 3.07 35.81
C PRO A 95 21.25 1.84 35.24
N ARG A 96 21.20 0.75 36.02
CA ARG A 96 20.61 -0.53 35.63
C ARG A 96 19.30 -0.84 36.37
N ALA A 97 18.84 0.09 37.20
CA ALA A 97 17.65 -0.08 38.03
C ALA A 97 16.39 -0.35 37.19
N LEU A 98 15.57 -1.30 37.62
CA LEU A 98 14.31 -1.63 36.95
C LEU A 98 13.17 -0.71 37.38
N ALA A 99 12.30 -0.33 36.44
CA ALA A 99 11.19 0.56 36.73
C ALA A 99 10.03 -0.16 37.42
N LEU A 100 9.51 0.43 38.49
CA LEU A 100 8.27 0.04 39.15
C LEU A 100 7.21 1.10 38.84
N TYR A 101 5.96 0.64 38.75
CA TYR A 101 4.80 1.49 38.51
C TYR A 101 3.83 1.42 39.70
N PRO A 102 4.07 2.20 40.77
CA PRO A 102 3.11 2.32 41.87
C PRO A 102 1.75 2.81 41.36
N GLY A 103 0.66 2.29 41.91
CA GLY A 103 -0.70 2.68 41.51
C GLY A 103 -1.25 1.96 40.27
N GLU A 104 -0.44 1.16 39.55
CA GLU A 104 -0.94 0.24 38.52
C GLU A 104 -1.43 -1.08 39.12
N LEU A 105 -2.10 -1.90 38.28
CA LEU A 105 -2.47 -3.28 38.59
C LEU A 105 -1.26 -4.08 39.10
N ILE A 106 -1.49 -5.02 40.03
CA ILE A 106 -0.46 -5.97 40.47
C ILE A 106 -0.67 -7.29 39.74
N ASP A 107 0.25 -7.60 38.83
CA ASP A 107 0.36 -8.85 38.08
C ASP A 107 1.86 -9.18 37.89
N GLU A 108 2.19 -10.25 37.16
CA GLU A 108 3.59 -10.62 36.87
C GLU A 108 4.13 -9.96 35.58
N THR A 109 3.51 -8.88 35.07
CA THR A 109 4.06 -8.14 33.93
C THR A 109 5.22 -7.22 34.36
N PRO A 110 6.14 -6.86 33.45
CA PRO A 110 7.28 -5.99 33.73
C PRO A 110 6.94 -4.72 34.54
N GLY A 111 7.47 -4.63 35.77
CA GLY A 111 7.31 -3.48 36.68
C GLY A 111 6.05 -3.49 37.55
N ARG A 112 5.16 -4.45 37.34
CA ARG A 112 3.95 -4.69 38.14
C ARG A 112 4.11 -5.84 39.14
N GLY A 113 5.14 -6.68 38.96
CA GLY A 113 5.53 -7.70 39.92
C GLY A 113 5.98 -7.13 41.27
N ARG A 114 5.87 -7.94 42.32
CA ARG A 114 6.09 -7.54 43.73
C ARG A 114 7.00 -8.51 44.49
N ALA A 115 7.88 -9.19 43.77
CA ALA A 115 8.86 -10.12 44.32
C ALA A 115 10.19 -10.00 43.57
N GLY A 116 11.26 -10.52 44.18
CA GLY A 116 12.57 -10.65 43.55
C GLY A 116 13.47 -11.64 44.30
N LYS A 117 14.71 -11.82 43.87
CA LYS A 117 15.65 -12.80 44.43
C LYS A 117 17.02 -12.16 44.69
N LEU A 118 17.61 -12.45 45.85
CA LEU A 118 18.99 -12.08 46.19
C LEU A 118 19.79 -13.29 46.70
N SER A 119 21.11 -13.24 46.54
CA SER A 119 22.04 -14.29 46.97
C SER A 119 23.42 -13.73 47.36
N SER A 120 24.37 -14.59 47.72
CA SER A 120 25.74 -14.15 47.98
C SER A 120 26.54 -13.75 46.73
N THR A 121 26.03 -14.08 45.54
CA THR A 121 26.66 -13.75 44.23
C THR A 121 25.95 -12.63 43.50
N ASP A 122 24.66 -12.46 43.78
CA ASP A 122 23.85 -11.34 43.36
C ASP A 122 23.35 -10.63 44.63
N ILE A 123 24.07 -9.58 45.00
CA ILE A 123 23.96 -8.96 46.32
C ILE A 123 23.19 -7.63 46.29
N ASN A 124 22.74 -7.17 45.13
CA ASN A 124 22.13 -5.85 44.98
C ASN A 124 21.00 -5.89 43.95
N ASP A 125 19.83 -5.44 44.39
CA ASP A 125 18.72 -5.14 43.49
C ASP A 125 18.42 -3.66 43.51
N TRP A 126 18.31 -3.07 42.32
CA TRP A 126 17.99 -1.66 42.16
C TRP A 126 16.66 -1.46 41.43
N TYR A 127 15.78 -0.68 42.04
CA TYR A 127 14.51 -0.29 41.44
C TYR A 127 14.40 1.23 41.35
N LEU A 128 13.62 1.71 40.38
CA LEU A 128 13.27 3.13 40.25
C LEU A 128 11.76 3.30 40.09
N PHE A 129 11.21 4.41 40.57
CA PHE A 129 9.81 4.80 40.33
C PHE A 129 9.67 6.32 40.39
N SER A 130 8.56 6.83 39.86
CA SER A 130 8.23 8.25 39.85
C SER A 130 7.43 8.62 41.10
N VAL A 131 7.66 9.81 41.65
CA VAL A 131 6.94 10.35 42.83
C VAL A 131 6.79 11.87 42.69
N CYS A 132 5.68 12.42 43.16
CA CYS A 132 5.48 13.86 43.29
C CYS A 132 6.00 14.37 44.64
N GLN A 133 6.61 15.57 44.66
CA GLN A 133 7.06 16.23 45.89
C GLN A 133 5.92 16.27 46.91
N GLY A 134 6.22 15.97 48.18
CA GLY A 134 5.22 15.98 49.26
C GLY A 134 4.46 14.67 49.44
N GLN A 135 4.41 13.79 48.43
CA GLN A 135 3.88 12.44 48.61
C GLN A 135 4.78 11.64 49.58
N GLN A 136 4.17 10.79 50.40
CA GLN A 136 4.85 9.88 51.29
C GLN A 136 5.11 8.55 50.58
N ILE A 137 6.38 8.23 50.40
CA ILE A 137 6.87 6.94 49.92
C ILE A 137 6.85 5.96 51.09
N VAL A 138 6.09 4.87 50.95
CA VAL A 138 6.16 3.71 51.84
C VAL A 138 6.63 2.52 51.02
N PHE A 139 7.85 2.06 51.28
CA PHE A 139 8.39 0.86 50.67
C PHE A 139 8.66 -0.18 51.75
N SER A 140 8.08 -1.36 51.59
CA SER A 140 8.24 -2.48 52.51
C SER A 140 8.78 -3.69 51.77
N MET A 141 9.69 -4.44 52.38
CA MET A 141 10.27 -5.67 51.82
C MET A 141 10.32 -6.75 52.90
N THR A 142 9.91 -7.97 52.57
CA THR A 142 9.95 -9.13 53.48
C THR A 142 10.99 -10.12 52.98
N PRO A 143 12.10 -10.33 53.72
CA PRO A 143 13.07 -11.38 53.40
C PRO A 143 12.47 -12.78 53.66
N PRO A 144 12.87 -13.80 52.91
CA PRO A 144 12.48 -15.18 53.20
C PRO A 144 13.15 -15.69 54.49
N THR A 145 12.53 -16.68 55.13
CA THR A 145 13.06 -17.31 56.35
C THR A 145 14.51 -17.77 56.19
N GLY A 146 15.39 -17.33 57.08
CA GLY A 146 16.82 -17.68 57.09
C GLY A 146 17.71 -16.72 56.29
N PHE A 147 17.14 -15.69 55.66
CA PHE A 147 17.87 -14.62 54.98
C PHE A 147 17.73 -13.29 55.73
N ASP A 148 18.70 -12.42 55.52
CA ASP A 148 18.85 -11.07 56.07
C ASP A 148 19.15 -10.11 54.91
N PHE A 149 18.21 -9.23 54.58
CA PHE A 149 18.30 -8.28 53.47
C PHE A 149 18.03 -6.87 54.00
N ASP A 150 18.86 -5.90 53.62
CA ASP A 150 18.67 -4.48 53.98
C ASP A 150 17.92 -3.73 52.87
N LEU A 151 17.21 -2.66 53.23
CA LEU A 151 16.47 -1.77 52.33
C LEU A 151 16.96 -0.33 52.48
N SER A 152 17.30 0.33 51.38
CA SER A 152 17.62 1.76 51.35
C SER A 152 16.85 2.52 50.27
N LEU A 153 16.33 3.69 50.62
CA LEU A 153 15.76 4.66 49.67
C LEU A 153 16.82 5.71 49.31
N ARG A 154 16.93 6.02 48.02
CA ARG A 154 17.92 6.93 47.44
C ARG A 154 17.28 7.95 46.50
N ASN A 155 17.88 9.14 46.45
CA ASN A 155 17.48 10.19 45.50
C ASN A 155 18.13 10.01 44.12
N SER A 156 17.84 10.92 43.19
CA SER A 156 18.32 10.91 41.80
C SER A 156 19.84 11.02 41.65
N ALA A 157 20.54 11.54 42.67
CA ALA A 157 21.99 11.56 42.72
C ALA A 157 22.59 10.27 43.30
N GLY A 158 21.77 9.27 43.63
CA GLY A 158 22.17 8.03 44.31
C GLY A 158 22.44 8.18 45.81
N THR A 159 22.17 9.35 46.40
CA THR A 159 22.36 9.60 47.83
C THR A 159 21.26 8.93 48.64
N MET A 160 21.64 8.13 49.64
CA MET A 160 20.71 7.48 50.57
C MET A 160 20.05 8.49 51.49
N VAL A 161 18.73 8.41 51.62
CA VAL A 161 17.92 9.32 52.45
C VAL A 161 17.15 8.60 53.57
N ALA A 162 16.91 7.30 53.42
CA ALA A 162 16.30 6.44 54.44
C ALA A 162 16.83 5.01 54.27
N THR A 163 16.90 4.25 55.37
CA THR A 163 17.31 2.84 55.37
C THR A 163 16.62 2.08 56.49
N SER A 164 16.43 0.78 56.29
CA SER A 164 15.94 -0.18 57.28
C SER A 164 16.83 -1.42 57.20
N ASN A 165 17.36 -1.85 58.35
CA ASN A 165 18.37 -2.91 58.48
C ASN A 165 18.03 -3.83 59.67
N ASN A 166 16.78 -4.30 59.72
CA ASN A 166 16.30 -5.23 60.73
C ASN A 166 16.99 -6.59 60.56
N SER A 167 17.44 -7.18 61.67
CA SER A 167 18.19 -8.45 61.58
C SER A 167 17.31 -9.63 61.15
N GLY A 168 17.86 -10.45 60.27
CA GLY A 168 17.29 -11.74 59.88
C GLY A 168 16.07 -11.57 58.98
N SER A 169 15.08 -12.45 59.11
CA SER A 169 13.91 -12.45 58.20
C SER A 169 12.78 -11.51 58.64
N THR A 170 13.12 -10.45 59.37
CA THR A 170 12.16 -9.44 59.81
C THR A 170 11.87 -8.51 58.63
N PRO A 171 10.62 -8.14 58.35
CA PRO A 171 10.33 -7.19 57.28
C PRO A 171 11.06 -5.85 57.46
N GLU A 172 11.59 -5.33 56.36
CA GLU A 172 12.13 -3.99 56.26
C GLU A 172 11.06 -3.01 55.82
N THR A 173 11.09 -1.78 56.34
CA THR A 173 10.17 -0.72 55.88
C THR A 173 10.82 0.64 56.01
N VAL A 174 10.76 1.42 54.93
CA VAL A 174 11.12 2.84 54.93
C VAL A 174 9.89 3.68 54.64
N THR A 175 9.77 4.78 55.38
CA THR A 175 8.75 5.80 55.15
C THR A 175 9.44 7.14 54.99
N TYR A 176 9.20 7.83 53.87
CA TYR A 176 9.89 9.08 53.55
C TYR A 176 8.99 10.01 52.73
N THR A 177 8.93 11.28 53.10
CA THR A 177 8.21 12.30 52.32
C THR A 177 9.13 12.83 51.22
N ALA A 178 8.76 12.65 49.95
CA ALA A 178 9.55 13.05 48.80
C ALA A 178 9.84 14.56 48.83
N THR A 179 11.12 14.92 48.69
CA THR A 179 11.58 16.32 48.74
C THR A 179 11.60 17.02 47.38
N TYR A 180 11.41 16.26 46.30
CA TYR A 180 11.31 16.74 44.93
C TYR A 180 10.46 15.77 44.10
N SER A 181 9.84 16.27 43.03
CA SER A 181 9.13 15.45 42.05
C SER A 181 10.11 14.86 41.04
N GLY A 182 10.00 13.57 40.74
CA GLY A 182 10.89 12.89 39.81
C GLY A 182 11.20 11.45 40.19
N LYS A 183 12.29 10.93 39.64
CA LYS A 183 12.75 9.56 39.87
C LYS A 183 13.33 9.39 41.27
N TRP A 184 12.89 8.35 41.96
CA TRP A 184 13.40 7.86 43.23
C TRP A 184 13.88 6.42 43.05
N TYR A 185 14.88 6.02 43.84
CA TYR A 185 15.53 4.72 43.70
C TYR A 185 15.45 3.94 44.99
N VAL A 186 15.19 2.64 44.89
CA VAL A 186 15.29 1.68 45.99
C VAL A 186 16.47 0.76 45.71
N TRP A 187 17.24 0.52 46.76
CA TRP A 187 18.33 -0.44 46.75
C TRP A 187 18.08 -1.47 47.83
N LEU A 188 17.96 -2.73 47.43
CA LEU A 188 17.90 -3.88 48.32
C LEU A 188 19.25 -4.57 48.31
N LYS A 189 19.70 -5.01 49.49
CA LYS A 189 21.04 -5.57 49.64
C LYS A 189 21.03 -6.89 50.40
N TYR A 190 21.70 -7.89 49.84
CA TYR A 190 21.99 -9.13 50.55
C TYR A 190 22.97 -8.88 51.72
N VAL A 191 22.60 -9.28 52.94
CA VAL A 191 23.48 -9.25 54.12
C VAL A 191 23.96 -10.66 54.47
N SER A 192 23.04 -11.60 54.68
CA SER A 192 23.37 -12.99 55.00
C SER A 192 22.23 -13.97 54.66
N GLY A 193 22.57 -15.27 54.56
CA GLY A 193 21.66 -16.32 54.09
C GLY A 193 22.41 -17.51 53.48
N THR A 194 21.69 -18.53 53.00
CA THR A 194 22.30 -19.66 52.27
C THR A 194 21.44 -20.01 51.06
N GLY A 195 22.05 -19.98 49.87
CA GLY A 195 21.34 -20.15 48.60
C GLY A 195 20.77 -18.83 48.07
N THR A 196 19.72 -18.93 47.27
CA THR A 196 18.99 -17.78 46.69
C THR A 196 17.71 -17.56 47.50
N GLY A 197 17.51 -16.35 48.02
CA GLY A 197 16.35 -15.97 48.81
C GLY A 197 15.38 -15.13 48.00
N ARG A 198 14.13 -15.60 47.83
CA ARG A 198 13.05 -14.81 47.22
C ARG A 198 12.41 -13.89 48.26
N TYR A 199 12.50 -12.58 48.06
CA TYR A 199 11.79 -11.59 48.86
C TYR A 199 10.50 -11.15 48.15
N THR A 200 9.60 -10.53 48.91
CA THR A 200 8.41 -9.83 48.39
C THR A 200 8.43 -8.39 48.86
N PHE A 201 7.93 -7.45 48.06
CA PHE A 201 7.90 -6.03 48.41
C PHE A 201 6.58 -5.36 48.06
N SER A 202 6.32 -4.19 48.65
CA SER A 202 5.25 -3.28 48.25
C SER A 202 5.79 -1.85 48.15
N VAL A 203 5.23 -1.09 47.22
CA VAL A 203 5.46 0.34 47.07
C VAL A 203 4.12 1.04 47.06
N VAL A 204 3.91 1.95 48.02
CA VAL A 204 2.68 2.73 48.18
C VAL A 204 3.07 4.20 48.27
N LEU A 205 2.39 5.03 47.49
CA LEU A 205 2.51 6.48 47.52
C LEU A 205 1.25 7.04 48.18
N ASN A 206 1.41 7.77 49.29
CA ASN A 206 0.31 8.35 50.05
C ASN A 206 0.33 9.87 49.99
N GLY A 207 -0.86 10.47 49.95
CA GLY A 207 -1.04 11.93 50.05
C GLY A 207 -0.71 12.65 48.76
N GLN A 208 -1.67 12.66 47.82
CA GLN A 208 -1.60 13.46 46.59
C GLN A 208 -1.25 14.93 46.89
N ASN A 209 -0.54 15.56 45.96
CA ASN A 209 -0.07 16.92 46.12
C ASN A 209 -0.03 17.66 44.78
N ASP A 210 -1.08 17.50 43.98
CA ASP A 210 -1.15 18.07 42.64
C ASP A 210 -1.19 19.59 42.74
N ALA A 211 -0.37 20.23 41.91
CA ALA A 211 -0.09 21.66 41.97
C ALA A 211 0.30 22.21 43.36
N ASN A 212 0.94 21.38 44.20
CA ASN A 212 1.31 21.72 45.59
C ASN A 212 0.11 22.05 46.50
N SER A 213 -1.06 21.48 46.22
CA SER A 213 -2.30 21.75 46.95
C SER A 213 -2.49 20.90 48.23
N ALA A 214 -1.63 19.90 48.44
CA ALA A 214 -1.81 18.79 49.40
C ALA A 214 -3.09 17.97 49.21
N THR A 215 -3.65 18.01 47.99
CA THR A 215 -4.84 17.27 47.56
C THR A 215 -4.68 16.81 46.11
N ASP A 216 -5.59 15.93 45.67
CA ASP A 216 -5.80 15.52 44.28
C ASP A 216 -6.37 16.66 43.41
N ALA A 217 -5.94 16.79 42.16
CA ALA A 217 -6.58 17.65 41.16
C ALA A 217 -7.79 16.97 40.52
N GLY A 218 -8.88 16.88 41.31
CA GLY A 218 -10.09 16.09 41.04
C GLY A 218 -10.44 15.73 39.59
N ASN A 219 -10.83 14.47 39.44
CA ASN A 219 -11.20 13.76 38.20
C ASN A 219 -12.37 14.29 37.34
N THR A 220 -12.90 15.49 37.59
CA THR A 220 -14.00 16.08 36.80
C THR A 220 -13.78 17.57 36.54
N ARG A 221 -14.26 18.07 35.40
CA ARG A 221 -14.16 19.50 35.05
C ARG A 221 -14.77 20.43 36.11
N THR A 222 -15.82 20.01 36.81
CA THR A 222 -16.44 20.81 37.88
C THR A 222 -15.57 20.88 39.14
N ALA A 223 -14.73 19.88 39.37
CA ALA A 223 -13.74 19.82 40.45
C ALA A 223 -12.38 20.44 40.07
N ALA A 224 -12.25 20.98 38.85
CA ALA A 224 -10.98 21.47 38.32
C ALA A 224 -10.28 22.47 39.25
N MET A 225 -8.99 22.22 39.48
CA MET A 225 -8.15 23.02 40.37
C MET A 225 -7.71 24.33 39.71
N LEU A 226 -7.86 25.45 40.41
CA LEU A 226 -7.47 26.76 39.88
C LEU A 226 -5.95 26.91 39.85
N LEU A 227 -5.39 27.18 38.67
CA LEU A 227 -3.98 27.49 38.46
C LEU A 227 -3.75 28.99 38.19
N THR A 228 -2.57 29.44 38.57
CA THR A 228 -1.97 30.69 38.06
C THR A 228 -0.86 30.34 37.07
N PRO A 229 -0.36 31.27 36.24
CA PRO A 229 0.82 30.99 35.42
C PRO A 229 2.01 30.52 36.28
N GLY A 230 2.62 29.40 35.91
CA GLY A 230 3.64 28.73 36.70
C GLY A 230 3.93 27.30 36.26
N THR A 231 4.79 26.62 37.02
CA THR A 231 5.15 25.22 36.82
C THR A 231 4.64 24.40 38.00
N TYR A 232 3.92 23.33 37.70
CA TYR A 232 3.22 22.47 38.64
C TYR A 232 3.59 21.02 38.38
N PHE A 233 3.49 20.19 39.41
CA PHE A 233 3.61 18.75 39.27
C PHE A 233 2.30 18.12 39.69
N GLY A 234 1.96 17.01 39.05
CA GLY A 234 0.89 16.14 39.52
C GLY A 234 1.28 14.69 39.37
N PHE A 235 0.39 13.77 39.77
CA PHE A 235 0.61 12.34 39.70
C PHE A 235 -0.68 11.63 39.32
N LEU A 236 -0.64 10.80 38.28
CA LEU A 236 -1.78 9.97 37.87
C LEU A 236 -1.50 8.49 38.13
N ASP A 237 -2.56 7.72 38.36
CA ASP A 237 -2.54 6.26 38.39
C ASP A 237 -3.89 5.64 37.96
N MET A 238 -4.03 4.31 38.09
CA MET A 238 -5.24 3.61 37.64
C MET A 238 -6.53 4.02 38.39
N ASN A 239 -6.43 4.51 39.63
CA ASN A 239 -7.57 4.98 40.42
C ASN A 239 -7.74 6.50 40.34
N ASP A 240 -6.78 7.18 39.73
CA ASP A 240 -6.72 8.63 39.54
C ASP A 240 -6.36 8.93 38.08
N PRO A 241 -7.26 8.62 37.13
CA PRO A 241 -6.94 8.66 35.71
C PRO A 241 -6.90 10.07 35.12
N TYR A 242 -7.47 11.08 35.80
CA TYR A 242 -7.62 12.43 35.29
C TYR A 242 -7.27 13.51 36.31
N ASP A 243 -6.41 14.45 35.89
CA ASP A 243 -6.22 15.70 36.61
C ASP A 243 -6.86 16.86 35.86
N TRP A 244 -7.81 17.55 36.49
CA TRP A 244 -8.45 18.73 35.92
C TRP A 244 -7.93 20.03 36.53
N TYR A 245 -7.57 20.97 35.67
CA TYR A 245 -7.13 22.31 36.02
C TYR A 245 -7.96 23.38 35.32
N LYS A 246 -8.01 24.58 35.89
CA LYS A 246 -8.67 25.74 35.27
C LYS A 246 -7.93 27.04 35.52
N PHE A 247 -8.08 28.01 34.62
CA PHE A 247 -7.40 29.29 34.70
C PHE A 247 -8.14 30.37 33.87
N PRO A 248 -8.12 31.64 34.31
CA PRO A 248 -8.75 32.72 33.56
C PRO A 248 -7.84 33.24 32.43
N VAL A 249 -8.44 33.51 31.27
CA VAL A 249 -7.75 34.08 30.10
C VAL A 249 -8.62 35.18 29.46
N THR A 250 -7.98 36.17 28.85
CA THR A 250 -8.66 37.20 28.04
C THR A 250 -8.46 36.95 26.55
N VAL A 251 -9.43 37.37 25.73
CA VAL A 251 -9.39 37.21 24.26
C VAL A 251 -8.07 37.76 23.69
N GLY A 252 -7.42 36.98 22.84
CA GLY A 252 -6.20 37.32 22.12
C GLY A 252 -4.89 36.97 22.84
N GLN A 253 -4.94 36.58 24.13
CA GLN A 253 -3.76 36.07 24.83
C GLN A 253 -3.41 34.66 24.36
N GLY A 254 -2.13 34.30 24.42
CA GLY A 254 -1.67 32.94 24.15
C GLY A 254 -1.74 32.06 25.39
N ILE A 255 -2.41 30.93 25.30
CA ILE A 255 -2.42 29.85 26.30
C ILE A 255 -1.26 28.92 25.93
N HIS A 256 -0.16 28.98 26.69
CA HIS A 256 0.97 28.08 26.51
C HIS A 256 0.98 27.03 27.61
N VAL A 257 0.76 25.78 27.25
CA VAL A 257 0.79 24.65 28.18
C VAL A 257 1.85 23.65 27.74
N LYS A 258 2.73 23.25 28.65
CA LYS A 258 3.71 22.19 28.42
C LYS A 258 3.49 21.08 29.42
N LEU A 259 3.25 19.88 28.93
CA LEU A 259 3.17 18.66 29.73
C LEU A 259 4.45 17.86 29.50
N LYS A 260 5.23 17.64 30.56
CA LYS A 260 6.52 16.96 30.52
C LYS A 260 6.50 15.77 31.45
N MET A 261 6.77 14.57 30.93
CA MET A 261 6.79 13.33 31.70
C MET A 261 7.93 12.40 31.32
N LYS A 262 8.49 12.48 30.10
CA LYS A 262 9.50 11.55 29.59
C LYS A 262 10.68 11.29 30.54
N ASP A 263 11.15 12.36 31.18
CA ASP A 263 12.29 12.31 32.12
C ASP A 263 11.88 12.07 33.58
N ILE A 264 10.57 12.06 33.88
CA ILE A 264 9.95 12.02 35.22
C ILE A 264 9.26 10.67 35.47
N ALA A 265 8.39 10.24 34.56
CA ALA A 265 7.68 8.96 34.55
C ALA A 265 8.19 8.12 33.38
N TYR A 266 9.04 7.14 33.69
CA TYR A 266 9.69 6.30 32.69
C TYR A 266 8.69 5.37 32.00
N LEU A 267 8.62 5.35 30.66
CA LEU A 267 7.69 4.49 29.88
C LEU A 267 6.19 4.62 30.28
N THR A 268 5.81 5.82 30.72
CA THR A 268 4.43 6.25 30.93
C THR A 268 4.15 7.43 30.02
N ASP A 269 2.93 7.49 29.48
CA ASP A 269 2.46 8.54 28.60
C ASP A 269 1.19 9.20 29.19
N PHE A 270 1.09 10.52 29.02
CA PHE A 270 -0.05 11.32 29.47
C PHE A 270 -0.39 12.35 28.40
N ASP A 271 -1.66 12.48 28.05
CA ASP A 271 -2.11 13.42 27.04
C ASP A 271 -2.71 14.68 27.66
N LEU A 272 -2.50 15.80 26.99
CA LEU A 272 -2.99 17.11 27.37
C LEU A 272 -4.25 17.49 26.57
N GLN A 273 -5.33 17.87 27.24
CA GLN A 273 -6.52 18.42 26.57
C GLN A 273 -6.85 19.83 27.05
N LEU A 274 -7.27 20.71 26.13
CA LEU A 274 -7.69 22.08 26.41
C LEU A 274 -9.17 22.28 26.06
N TYR A 275 -9.93 22.80 27.00
CA TYR A 275 -11.34 23.13 26.84
C TYR A 275 -11.57 24.63 26.99
N ASN A 276 -12.41 25.18 26.12
CA ASN A 276 -12.86 26.56 26.25
C ASN A 276 -13.84 26.74 27.44
N PRO A 277 -14.23 27.98 27.79
CA PRO A 277 -15.17 28.24 28.87
C PRO A 277 -16.52 27.54 28.73
N ASP A 278 -17.00 27.32 27.51
CA ASP A 278 -18.26 26.61 27.25
C ASP A 278 -18.13 25.08 27.42
N GLY A 279 -16.91 24.56 27.55
CA GLY A 279 -16.63 23.12 27.71
C GLY A 279 -16.45 22.37 26.40
N ILE A 280 -16.21 23.09 25.31
CA ILE A 280 -15.87 22.51 24.02
C ILE A 280 -14.37 22.18 24.04
N LEU A 281 -14.02 20.95 23.63
CA LEU A 281 -12.63 20.54 23.42
C LEU A 281 -12.06 21.33 22.23
N ILE A 282 -10.93 22.00 22.45
CA ILE A 282 -10.27 22.86 21.47
C ILE A 282 -8.94 22.27 21.01
N TYR A 283 -8.28 21.50 21.87
CA TYR A 283 -7.02 20.84 21.57
C TYR A 283 -6.94 19.53 22.35
N GLU A 284 -6.36 18.53 21.70
CA GLU A 284 -5.97 17.25 22.27
C GLU A 284 -4.50 16.99 21.95
N GLY A 285 -3.78 16.51 22.94
CA GLY A 285 -2.38 16.15 22.89
C GLY A 285 -2.23 14.87 22.10
N ASN A 286 -1.43 14.92 21.06
CA ASN A 286 -1.33 13.83 20.10
C ASN A 286 0.06 13.17 20.15
N GLN A 287 0.99 13.75 20.88
CA GLN A 287 2.37 13.28 20.92
C GLN A 287 2.48 12.08 21.86
N TYR A 288 3.39 11.15 21.58
CA TYR A 288 3.76 10.14 22.56
C TYR A 288 4.87 10.70 23.45
N TYR A 289 4.62 10.76 24.75
CA TYR A 289 5.31 11.54 25.78
C TYR A 289 4.93 13.02 25.80
N ASP A 290 5.92 13.90 25.74
CA ASP A 290 5.74 15.29 26.10
C ASP A 290 4.85 16.04 25.11
N ASP A 291 3.86 16.77 25.61
CA ASP A 291 3.04 17.70 24.83
C ASP A 291 3.49 19.17 25.01
N ASP A 292 3.41 19.95 23.93
CA ASP A 292 3.64 21.40 23.93
C ASP A 292 2.55 22.12 23.11
N LEU A 293 1.62 22.75 23.81
CA LEU A 293 0.47 23.48 23.25
C LEU A 293 0.69 24.99 23.33
N LEU A 294 0.53 25.69 22.22
CA LEU A 294 0.41 27.15 22.20
C LEU A 294 -0.82 27.58 21.40
N TYR A 295 -1.87 28.07 22.07
CA TYR A 295 -3.17 28.37 21.48
C TYR A 295 -3.63 29.83 21.75
N PRO A 296 -4.16 30.57 20.77
CA PRO A 296 -4.70 31.91 21.00
C PRO A 296 -6.13 31.84 21.54
N ALA A 297 -6.37 32.34 22.75
CA ALA A 297 -7.70 32.37 23.34
C ALA A 297 -8.67 33.19 22.47
N ASP A 298 -9.68 32.53 21.92
CA ASP A 298 -10.72 33.11 21.07
C ASP A 298 -11.87 33.71 21.89
N VAL A 299 -12.08 33.20 23.10
CA VAL A 299 -13.06 33.70 24.08
C VAL A 299 -12.42 33.99 25.44
N ALA A 300 -12.89 35.05 26.10
CA ALA A 300 -12.50 35.34 27.47
C ALA A 300 -13.30 34.48 28.44
N GLY A 301 -12.68 34.00 29.50
CA GLY A 301 -13.35 33.20 30.53
C GLY A 301 -12.40 32.25 31.25
N GLU A 302 -12.99 31.32 31.99
CA GLU A 302 -12.24 30.24 32.63
C GLU A 302 -12.05 29.08 31.65
N TRP A 303 -10.82 28.90 31.18
CA TRP A 303 -10.41 27.75 30.37
C TRP A 303 -10.06 26.58 31.28
N SER A 304 -10.10 25.36 30.76
CA SER A 304 -9.78 24.15 31.52
C SER A 304 -8.76 23.28 30.79
N ILE A 305 -7.85 22.69 31.55
CA ILE A 305 -6.93 21.63 31.09
C ILE A 305 -7.38 20.31 31.71
N ARG A 306 -7.34 19.23 30.93
CA ARG A 306 -7.34 17.86 31.44
C ARG A 306 -5.98 17.24 31.13
N VAL A 307 -5.39 16.57 32.11
CA VAL A 307 -4.26 15.65 31.90
C VAL A 307 -4.79 14.25 32.15
N ASP A 308 -4.60 13.34 31.19
CA ASP A 308 -5.12 11.98 31.28
C ASP A 308 -4.11 10.94 30.78
N ILE A 309 -4.33 9.67 31.15
CA ILE A 309 -3.39 8.57 30.86
C ILE A 309 -3.63 8.02 29.46
N PHE A 310 -2.56 7.78 28.69
CA PHE A 310 -2.63 7.10 27.40
C PHE A 310 -1.85 5.76 27.41
N PRO A 311 -2.42 4.64 26.92
CA PRO A 311 -3.77 4.47 26.35
C PRO A 311 -4.89 4.40 27.42
N GLY A 312 -4.57 4.74 28.68
CA GLY A 312 -5.55 4.93 29.73
C GLY A 312 -6.13 3.66 30.32
N TRP A 313 -6.76 3.78 31.49
CA TRP A 313 -7.48 2.69 32.18
C TRP A 313 -9.00 2.80 32.03
N VAL A 314 -9.49 3.96 31.60
CA VAL A 314 -10.92 4.28 31.46
C VAL A 314 -11.29 4.50 29.99
N ASP A 315 -10.46 5.20 29.24
CA ASP A 315 -10.70 5.58 27.83
C ASP A 315 -10.11 4.56 26.83
N VAL A 316 -10.28 3.26 27.10
CA VAL A 316 -9.84 2.20 26.18
C VAL A 316 -10.88 1.94 25.07
N PRO A 317 -10.46 1.53 23.86
CA PRO A 317 -11.35 1.11 22.78
C PRO A 317 -12.45 0.14 23.25
N GLN A 318 -13.69 0.31 22.80
CA GLN A 318 -14.88 -0.47 23.24
C GLN A 318 -15.50 -1.26 22.09
N PRO A 319 -16.20 -2.40 22.33
CA PRO A 319 -16.37 -3.15 23.58
C PRO A 319 -15.33 -4.28 23.76
N THR A 320 -14.77 -4.38 24.96
CA THR A 320 -13.65 -5.24 25.31
C THR A 320 -14.09 -6.66 25.71
N GLU A 321 -14.66 -7.44 24.79
CA GLU A 321 -14.83 -8.90 24.99
C GLU A 321 -13.48 -9.62 25.20
N TRP A 322 -12.40 -8.96 24.77
CA TRP A 322 -11.01 -9.30 25.04
C TRP A 322 -10.37 -8.29 26.00
N SER A 323 -9.28 -8.68 26.66
CA SER A 323 -8.48 -7.77 27.46
C SER A 323 -7.70 -6.79 26.57
N TYR A 324 -7.64 -5.52 26.99
CA TYR A 324 -6.82 -4.47 26.38
C TYR A 324 -5.68 -4.07 27.32
N TYR A 325 -4.47 -3.92 26.78
CA TYR A 325 -3.27 -3.61 27.54
C TYR A 325 -3.17 -2.12 27.86
N SER A 326 -3.80 -1.73 28.97
CA SER A 326 -3.69 -0.42 29.59
C SER A 326 -2.44 -0.31 30.46
N TYR A 327 -1.89 0.89 30.53
CA TYR A 327 -0.78 1.23 31.40
C TYR A 327 -0.71 2.73 31.63
N GLY A 328 0.08 3.12 32.62
CA GLY A 328 0.41 4.49 32.94
C GLY A 328 0.18 4.77 34.42
N SER A 329 1.26 5.14 35.07
CA SER A 329 1.26 5.83 36.36
C SER A 329 2.56 6.62 36.53
N GLY A 330 2.52 7.66 37.33
CA GLY A 330 3.70 8.45 37.64
C GLY A 330 3.45 9.95 37.72
N ALA A 331 4.50 10.68 38.08
CA ALA A 331 4.44 12.13 38.14
C ALA A 331 4.63 12.77 36.75
N TYR A 332 3.98 13.90 36.54
CA TYR A 332 4.20 14.78 35.38
C TYR A 332 4.52 16.20 35.83
N ASN A 333 5.00 17.01 34.90
CA ASN A 333 5.29 18.42 35.07
C ASN A 333 4.46 19.23 34.07
N LEU A 334 3.55 20.05 34.59
CA LEU A 334 2.66 20.92 33.84
C LEU A 334 3.11 22.37 33.99
N THR A 335 3.50 23.02 32.89
CA THR A 335 3.79 24.46 32.87
C THR A 335 2.68 25.20 32.15
N LEU A 336 2.09 26.19 32.81
CA LEU A 336 1.10 27.11 32.25
C LEU A 336 1.72 28.51 32.14
N ALA A 337 1.72 29.09 30.95
CA ALA A 337 2.04 30.50 30.72
C ALA A 337 0.93 31.18 29.90
N ILE A 338 0.66 32.44 30.23
CA ILE A 338 -0.28 33.29 29.48
C ILE A 338 0.53 34.35 28.74
N GLU A 339 0.78 34.07 27.46
CA GLU A 339 1.53 34.90 26.55
C GLU A 339 0.70 36.09 26.06
N THR A 340 1.39 37.13 25.59
CA THR A 340 0.71 38.31 25.01
C THR A 340 -0.06 37.99 23.73
N SER A 341 0.34 36.94 23.01
CA SER A 341 -0.28 36.43 21.80
C SER A 341 0.22 35.02 21.51
N ALA A 342 -0.50 34.27 20.68
CA ALA A 342 -0.08 32.99 20.11
C ALA A 342 -0.26 33.00 18.58
N PRO A 343 0.46 32.15 17.83
CA PRO A 343 0.14 31.91 16.42
C PRO A 343 -1.28 31.35 16.28
N ALA A 344 -1.91 31.57 15.14
CA ALA A 344 -3.15 30.88 14.82
C ALA A 344 -2.91 29.36 14.80
N PRO A 345 -3.87 28.54 15.26
CA PRO A 345 -3.80 27.10 15.08
C PRO A 345 -3.70 26.76 13.58
N PRO A 346 -3.26 25.54 13.21
CA PRO A 346 -3.42 25.04 11.85
C PRO A 346 -4.84 25.32 11.36
N GLY A 347 -4.96 25.80 10.12
CA GLY A 347 -6.27 26.02 9.53
C GLY A 347 -7.03 24.69 9.40
N PRO A 348 -8.37 24.74 9.29
CA PRO A 348 -9.16 23.54 9.13
C PRO A 348 -8.75 22.79 7.86
N ILE A 349 -8.83 21.46 7.91
CA ILE A 349 -8.59 20.63 6.73
C ILE A 349 -9.57 21.02 5.62
N PRO A 350 -9.11 21.32 4.39
CA PRO A 350 -9.99 21.76 3.32
C PRO A 350 -11.10 20.74 3.03
N GLN A 351 -12.34 21.22 2.91
CA GLN A 351 -13.49 20.39 2.54
C GLN A 351 -13.90 20.66 1.09
N PRO A 352 -13.91 19.65 0.20
CA PRO A 352 -14.51 19.79 -1.12
C PRO A 352 -15.99 20.18 -1.03
N GLN A 353 -16.39 21.23 -1.76
CA GLN A 353 -17.73 21.81 -1.66
C GLN A 353 -18.69 21.16 -2.66
N ILE A 354 -19.68 20.44 -2.15
CA ILE A 354 -20.72 19.78 -2.96
C ILE A 354 -22.12 20.14 -2.46
N THR A 355 -23.10 20.05 -3.35
CA THR A 355 -24.54 20.21 -3.07
C THR A 355 -25.25 18.90 -3.45
N PRO A 356 -25.44 17.97 -2.52
CA PRO A 356 -26.05 16.70 -2.85
C PRO A 356 -27.52 16.87 -3.25
N ILE A 357 -27.99 16.13 -4.24
CA ILE A 357 -29.39 16.12 -4.69
C ILE A 357 -30.01 14.83 -4.18
N ALA A 358 -31.16 14.88 -3.52
CA ALA A 358 -31.87 13.69 -3.01
C ALA A 358 -32.50 12.86 -4.16
N LYS A 359 -31.68 12.32 -5.06
CA LYS A 359 -32.04 11.58 -6.26
C LYS A 359 -31.05 10.44 -6.48
N THR A 360 -31.47 9.39 -7.17
CA THR A 360 -30.61 8.29 -7.58
C THR A 360 -31.00 7.85 -8.98
N PHE A 361 -30.03 7.79 -9.90
CA PHE A 361 -30.22 7.25 -11.24
C PHE A 361 -29.83 5.77 -11.25
N LYS A 362 -30.66 4.93 -11.86
CA LYS A 362 -30.46 3.49 -11.96
C LYS A 362 -30.25 3.09 -13.41
N ILE A 363 -29.10 2.50 -13.69
CA ILE A 363 -28.75 1.88 -14.96
C ILE A 363 -28.95 0.36 -14.80
N THR A 364 -29.60 -0.28 -15.76
CA THR A 364 -29.64 -1.74 -15.83
C THR A 364 -28.40 -2.20 -16.58
N ASN A 365 -27.55 -3.00 -15.93
CA ASN A 365 -26.31 -3.52 -16.52
C ASN A 365 -26.60 -4.34 -17.80
N ASP A 366 -25.92 -4.02 -18.89
CA ASP A 366 -25.99 -4.74 -20.17
C ASP A 366 -24.58 -5.16 -20.64
N PRO A 367 -24.03 -6.26 -20.10
CA PRO A 367 -22.68 -6.72 -20.44
C PRO A 367 -22.52 -7.20 -21.89
N ALA A 368 -23.61 -7.26 -22.66
CA ALA A 368 -23.59 -7.66 -24.07
C ALA A 368 -23.48 -6.47 -25.03
N SER A 369 -23.62 -5.23 -24.55
CA SER A 369 -23.50 -4.03 -25.37
C SER A 369 -22.91 -2.87 -24.55
N THR A 370 -22.95 -1.65 -25.10
CA THR A 370 -22.56 -0.42 -24.38
C THR A 370 -23.73 0.56 -24.30
N LYS A 371 -24.96 0.10 -24.51
CA LYS A 371 -26.14 0.97 -24.54
C LYS A 371 -26.44 1.60 -23.18
N ASP A 372 -26.31 0.80 -22.13
CA ASP A 372 -26.37 1.22 -20.75
C ASP A 372 -25.34 2.31 -20.45
N ASP A 373 -24.11 2.20 -20.97
CA ASP A 373 -23.07 3.22 -20.83
C ASP A 373 -23.47 4.56 -21.47
N PHE A 374 -24.04 4.55 -22.68
CA PHE A 374 -24.49 5.80 -23.31
C PHE A 374 -25.70 6.40 -22.58
N GLY A 375 -26.58 5.55 -22.02
CA GLY A 375 -27.64 5.97 -21.10
C GLY A 375 -27.09 6.60 -19.82
N TYR A 376 -26.04 6.01 -19.24
CA TYR A 376 -25.29 6.55 -18.11
C TYR A 376 -24.72 7.94 -18.44
N LEU A 377 -24.00 8.07 -19.56
CA LEU A 377 -23.39 9.32 -20.00
C LEU A 377 -24.41 10.45 -20.15
N ALA A 378 -25.62 10.14 -20.62
CA ALA A 378 -26.72 11.10 -20.72
C ALA A 378 -27.29 11.54 -19.36
N ALA A 379 -27.13 10.72 -18.31
CA ALA A 379 -27.56 11.05 -16.95
C ALA A 379 -26.58 11.98 -16.22
N ILE A 380 -25.28 11.95 -16.56
CA ILE A 380 -24.24 12.77 -15.93
C ILE A 380 -24.64 14.25 -15.80
N PRO A 381 -25.04 14.99 -16.86
CA PRO A 381 -25.37 16.40 -16.73
C PRO A 381 -26.63 16.70 -15.89
N ALA A 382 -27.40 15.68 -15.51
CA ALA A 382 -28.57 15.81 -14.63
C ALA A 382 -28.27 15.37 -13.17
N CYS A 383 -27.09 14.83 -12.89
CA CYS A 383 -26.69 14.38 -11.56
C CYS A 383 -25.37 14.96 -11.09
N ASN A 384 -24.43 15.29 -11.98
CA ASN A 384 -23.16 15.94 -11.70
C ASN A 384 -23.06 17.17 -12.59
N TYR A 385 -23.25 18.36 -12.04
CA TYR A 385 -23.20 19.60 -12.83
C TYR A 385 -22.83 20.84 -12.01
N LEU A 386 -22.39 21.90 -12.70
CA LEU A 386 -22.26 23.24 -12.15
C LEU A 386 -23.50 24.08 -12.42
N ASP A 387 -24.05 24.70 -11.38
CA ASP A 387 -25.01 25.80 -11.53
C ASP A 387 -24.75 26.88 -10.46
N GLY A 388 -24.74 28.14 -10.87
CA GLY A 388 -24.46 29.28 -9.97
C GLY A 388 -23.13 29.18 -9.19
N GLY A 389 -22.12 28.48 -9.74
CA GLY A 389 -20.84 28.24 -9.09
C GLY A 389 -20.85 27.13 -8.03
N LYS A 390 -21.94 26.39 -7.89
CA LYS A 390 -22.06 25.23 -6.99
C LYS A 390 -22.04 23.93 -7.76
N ARG A 391 -21.38 22.92 -7.18
CA ARG A 391 -21.34 21.55 -7.70
C ARG A 391 -22.53 20.77 -7.17
N TYR A 392 -23.43 20.33 -8.02
CA TYR A 392 -24.55 19.48 -7.66
C TYR A 392 -24.21 18.03 -7.96
N LEU A 393 -24.48 17.12 -7.01
CA LEU A 393 -24.13 15.70 -7.12
C LEU A 393 -25.28 14.77 -6.71
N ALA A 394 -25.52 13.72 -7.47
CA ALA A 394 -26.38 12.60 -7.12
C ALA A 394 -25.76 11.30 -7.65
N PRO A 395 -25.93 10.16 -6.96
CA PRO A 395 -25.39 8.89 -7.43
C PRO A 395 -26.10 8.40 -8.71
N ILE A 396 -25.29 7.94 -9.67
CA ILE A 396 -25.73 6.99 -10.70
C ILE A 396 -25.21 5.61 -10.27
N ILE A 397 -26.07 4.61 -10.25
CA ILE A 397 -25.72 3.24 -9.89
C ILE A 397 -26.10 2.27 -11.01
N TYR A 398 -25.34 1.21 -11.14
CA TYR A 398 -25.75 0.05 -11.93
C TYR A 398 -26.62 -0.89 -11.08
N THR A 399 -27.38 -1.75 -11.74
CA THR A 399 -28.22 -2.76 -11.10
C THR A 399 -28.21 -4.02 -11.95
N GLY A 400 -28.18 -5.18 -11.30
CA GLY A 400 -28.19 -6.48 -11.96
C GLY A 400 -26.80 -6.93 -12.42
N ASP A 401 -25.73 -6.44 -11.80
CA ASP A 401 -24.39 -6.99 -11.98
C ASP A 401 -24.09 -8.04 -10.90
N SER A 402 -24.35 -9.30 -11.25
CA SER A 402 -24.08 -10.44 -10.38
C SER A 402 -22.64 -10.97 -10.52
N THR A 403 -21.70 -10.17 -11.05
CA THR A 403 -20.29 -10.57 -11.16
C THR A 403 -19.73 -10.82 -9.76
N PRO A 404 -19.18 -12.01 -9.46
CA PRO A 404 -18.63 -12.32 -8.15
C PRO A 404 -17.42 -11.44 -7.81
N THR A 405 -17.32 -10.99 -6.56
CA THR A 405 -16.15 -10.25 -6.03
C THR A 405 -15.19 -11.20 -5.31
N ALA A 406 -15.09 -12.45 -5.79
CA ALA A 406 -14.32 -13.51 -5.16
C ALA A 406 -12.98 -13.75 -5.87
N TYR A 407 -11.86 -13.56 -5.15
CA TYR A 407 -10.52 -13.63 -5.77
C TYR A 407 -9.77 -14.95 -5.55
N TYR A 408 -10.13 -15.74 -4.54
CA TYR A 408 -9.29 -16.85 -4.07
C TYR A 408 -9.94 -18.25 -4.10
N ASP A 409 -11.26 -18.36 -4.05
CA ASP A 409 -12.01 -19.64 -3.91
C ASP A 409 -13.33 -19.62 -4.75
N ASP A 410 -14.22 -20.60 -4.56
CA ASP A 410 -15.52 -20.72 -5.25
C ASP A 410 -16.32 -19.41 -5.20
N ALA A 411 -16.57 -18.87 -6.39
CA ALA A 411 -17.26 -17.62 -6.66
C ALA A 411 -18.67 -17.50 -6.04
N THR A 412 -19.27 -18.60 -5.57
CA THR A 412 -20.60 -18.60 -4.94
C THR A 412 -20.60 -18.30 -3.44
N SER A 413 -19.44 -18.12 -2.81
CA SER A 413 -19.31 -18.00 -1.34
C SER A 413 -19.16 -16.56 -0.83
N PHE A 414 -19.15 -15.57 -1.73
CA PHE A 414 -18.78 -14.18 -1.46
C PHE A 414 -19.83 -13.21 -2.02
N GLY A 415 -19.57 -11.91 -1.89
CA GLY A 415 -20.37 -10.87 -2.49
C GLY A 415 -20.32 -10.84 -4.03
N THR A 416 -21.14 -9.96 -4.57
CA THR A 416 -21.21 -9.60 -5.98
C THR A 416 -21.06 -8.09 -6.13
N VAL A 417 -20.84 -7.61 -7.35
CA VAL A 417 -20.83 -6.17 -7.63
C VAL A 417 -22.11 -5.49 -7.12
N ASP A 418 -23.28 -6.12 -7.26
CA ASP A 418 -24.54 -5.60 -6.70
C ASP A 418 -24.50 -5.46 -5.15
N ASP A 419 -23.73 -6.28 -4.41
CA ASP A 419 -23.54 -6.12 -2.96
C ASP A 419 -22.67 -4.89 -2.64
N THR A 420 -21.60 -4.67 -3.41
CA THR A 420 -20.79 -3.44 -3.34
C THR A 420 -21.62 -2.19 -3.64
N THR A 421 -22.48 -2.25 -4.66
CA THR A 421 -23.44 -1.19 -4.99
C THR A 421 -24.43 -0.99 -3.84
N GLN A 422 -24.88 -2.06 -3.19
CA GLN A 422 -25.80 -1.97 -2.06
C GLN A 422 -25.20 -1.23 -0.87
N TYR A 423 -23.91 -1.42 -0.57
CA TYR A 423 -23.21 -0.63 0.45
C TYR A 423 -23.21 0.86 0.14
N LEU A 424 -23.00 1.25 -1.13
CA LEU A 424 -23.08 2.65 -1.56
C LEU A 424 -24.50 3.21 -1.39
N ILE A 425 -25.53 2.44 -1.76
CA ILE A 425 -26.94 2.82 -1.60
C ILE A 425 -27.29 3.01 -0.12
N ASP A 426 -26.83 2.12 0.75
CA ASP A 426 -27.10 2.15 2.19
C ASP A 426 -26.48 3.38 2.84
N ASP A 427 -25.23 3.70 2.50
CA ASP A 427 -24.55 4.91 2.98
C ASP A 427 -25.28 6.17 2.49
N TRP A 428 -25.64 6.22 1.20
CA TRP A 428 -26.38 7.35 0.62
C TRP A 428 -27.74 7.58 1.28
N ASN A 429 -28.50 6.51 1.49
CA ASN A 429 -29.80 6.57 2.16
C ASN A 429 -29.66 6.99 3.63
N THR A 430 -28.65 6.47 4.33
CA THR A 430 -28.37 6.82 5.73
C THR A 430 -28.04 8.29 5.85
N TYR A 431 -27.17 8.82 4.98
CA TYR A 431 -26.86 10.24 4.90
C TYR A 431 -28.13 11.09 4.66
N LEU A 432 -28.94 10.79 3.64
CA LEU A 432 -30.17 11.54 3.35
C LEU A 432 -31.19 11.50 4.50
N ALA A 433 -31.27 10.37 5.21
CA ALA A 433 -32.17 10.20 6.35
C ALA A 433 -31.83 11.15 7.51
N THR A 434 -30.55 11.53 7.69
CA THR A 434 -30.16 12.54 8.69
C THR A 434 -30.80 13.91 8.44
N TYR A 435 -31.22 14.18 7.19
CA TYR A 435 -31.93 15.38 6.77
C TYR A 435 -33.44 15.17 6.54
N GLY A 436 -33.98 14.00 6.89
CA GLY A 436 -35.38 13.65 6.67
C GLY A 436 -35.77 13.56 5.19
N LYS A 437 -34.82 13.23 4.30
CA LYS A 437 -35.05 13.07 2.86
C LYS A 437 -35.00 11.59 2.45
N THR A 438 -35.61 11.29 1.31
CA THR A 438 -35.56 9.98 0.65
C THR A 438 -35.23 10.21 -0.82
N PRO A 439 -34.33 9.42 -1.44
CA PRO A 439 -33.94 9.69 -2.81
C PRO A 439 -35.08 9.39 -3.78
N VAL A 440 -35.35 10.32 -4.70
CA VAL A 440 -36.18 10.04 -5.87
C VAL A 440 -35.40 9.13 -6.82
N GLN A 441 -35.92 7.94 -7.07
CA GLN A 441 -35.27 6.98 -7.96
C GLN A 441 -35.74 7.17 -9.40
N TYR A 442 -34.80 7.24 -10.33
CA TYR A 442 -35.04 7.33 -11.77
C TYR A 442 -34.35 6.18 -12.49
N THR A 443 -35.13 5.30 -13.10
CA THR A 443 -34.58 4.22 -13.95
C THR A 443 -34.36 4.74 -15.36
N VAL A 444 -33.11 4.70 -15.81
CA VAL A 444 -32.72 5.17 -17.14
C VAL A 444 -33.19 4.17 -18.19
N PRO A 445 -33.86 4.64 -19.27
CA PRO A 445 -34.25 3.77 -20.39
C PRO A 445 -33.06 3.04 -21.02
N ALA A 446 -33.28 1.81 -21.52
CA ALA A 446 -32.23 0.99 -22.12
C ALA A 446 -31.79 1.45 -23.53
N ASP A 447 -32.62 2.22 -24.23
CA ASP A 447 -32.23 2.82 -25.51
C ASP A 447 -31.55 4.19 -25.25
N PRO A 448 -30.31 4.40 -25.69
CA PRO A 448 -29.57 5.63 -25.37
C PRO A 448 -30.24 6.91 -25.83
N ILE A 449 -30.85 6.89 -27.03
CA ILE A 449 -31.48 8.07 -27.63
C ILE A 449 -32.77 8.42 -26.87
N GLU A 450 -33.59 7.42 -26.54
CA GLU A 450 -34.78 7.61 -25.71
C GLU A 450 -34.41 8.03 -24.27
N ALA A 451 -33.34 7.46 -23.71
CA ALA A 451 -32.82 7.82 -22.39
C ALA A 451 -32.42 9.29 -22.33
N ALA A 452 -31.58 9.73 -23.26
CA ALA A 452 -31.11 11.11 -23.34
C ALA A 452 -32.29 12.09 -23.51
N ALA A 453 -33.23 11.79 -24.39
CA ALA A 453 -34.42 12.62 -24.60
C ALA A 453 -35.32 12.68 -23.34
N ALA A 454 -35.54 11.55 -22.67
CA ALA A 454 -36.36 11.47 -21.46
C ALA A 454 -35.73 12.21 -20.28
N ILE A 455 -34.43 12.03 -20.03
CA ILE A 455 -33.69 12.74 -18.99
C ILE A 455 -33.71 14.24 -19.28
N ALA A 456 -33.41 14.66 -20.51
CA ALA A 456 -33.40 16.06 -20.91
C ALA A 456 -34.76 16.74 -20.71
N THR A 457 -35.85 16.11 -21.15
CA THR A 457 -37.20 16.71 -21.07
C THR A 457 -37.81 16.70 -19.67
N GLN A 458 -37.33 15.85 -18.77
CA GLN A 458 -37.84 15.76 -17.40
C GLN A 458 -36.93 16.46 -16.37
N GLY A 459 -35.64 16.63 -16.67
CA GLY A 459 -34.64 17.19 -15.76
C GLY A 459 -34.56 18.72 -15.75
N TRP A 460 -34.90 19.39 -16.86
CA TRP A 460 -34.78 20.84 -16.98
C TRP A 460 -36.14 21.54 -16.90
N THR A 461 -36.31 22.41 -15.90
CA THR A 461 -37.57 23.14 -15.64
C THR A 461 -37.73 24.42 -16.46
N SER A 462 -36.62 24.95 -17.00
CA SER A 462 -36.60 26.14 -17.85
C SER A 462 -36.21 25.78 -19.28
N PRO A 463 -36.72 26.49 -20.30
CA PRO A 463 -36.29 26.30 -21.68
C PRO A 463 -34.77 26.40 -21.81
N GLN A 464 -34.17 25.42 -22.48
CA GLN A 464 -32.74 25.33 -22.74
C GLN A 464 -32.47 25.87 -24.13
N THR A 465 -31.75 26.99 -24.24
CA THR A 465 -31.44 27.59 -25.55
C THR A 465 -30.38 26.78 -26.30
N THR A 466 -29.44 26.16 -25.57
CA THR A 466 -28.34 25.35 -26.09
C THR A 466 -28.40 23.95 -25.50
N ALA A 467 -28.10 22.93 -26.31
CA ALA A 467 -27.89 21.54 -25.86
C ALA A 467 -26.55 21.02 -26.39
N VAL A 468 -25.98 20.03 -25.70
CA VAL A 468 -24.80 19.31 -26.20
C VAL A 468 -25.29 18.09 -26.98
N VAL A 469 -24.71 17.84 -28.15
CA VAL A 469 -25.07 16.73 -29.02
C VAL A 469 -23.84 15.88 -29.32
N ALA A 470 -24.00 14.55 -29.29
CA ALA A 470 -22.99 13.58 -29.72
C ALA A 470 -23.63 12.46 -30.55
N VAL A 471 -22.80 11.67 -31.24
CA VAL A 471 -23.26 10.48 -31.96
C VAL A 471 -23.36 9.30 -30.98
N ASP A 472 -24.49 8.59 -30.97
CA ASP A 472 -24.64 7.31 -30.28
C ASP A 472 -23.76 6.25 -30.96
N GLY A 473 -22.75 5.79 -30.22
CA GLY A 473 -21.77 4.80 -30.67
C GLY A 473 -22.09 3.36 -30.25
N SER A 474 -23.14 3.13 -29.47
CA SER A 474 -23.46 1.83 -28.87
C SER A 474 -23.74 0.73 -29.91
N GLY A 475 -24.10 1.12 -31.13
CA GLY A 475 -24.34 0.19 -32.25
C GLY A 475 -23.12 -0.12 -33.11
N PHE A 476 -21.94 0.45 -32.85
CA PHE A 476 -20.73 0.17 -33.63
C PHE A 476 -20.00 -1.07 -33.11
N GLU A 477 -19.72 -2.01 -34.02
CA GLU A 477 -19.02 -3.25 -33.69
C GLU A 477 -17.55 -3.21 -34.11
N ASP A 478 -16.71 -3.88 -33.32
CA ASP A 478 -15.32 -4.11 -33.66
C ASP A 478 -15.17 -5.21 -34.73
N SER A 479 -14.06 -5.16 -35.47
CA SER A 479 -13.76 -6.22 -36.44
C SER A 479 -12.87 -7.29 -35.82
N VAL A 480 -13.21 -8.57 -36.03
CA VAL A 480 -12.40 -9.71 -35.59
C VAL A 480 -11.86 -10.45 -36.80
N LYS A 481 -10.54 -10.65 -36.83
CA LYS A 481 -9.87 -11.40 -37.90
C LYS A 481 -9.05 -12.56 -37.35
N GLN A 482 -9.37 -13.76 -37.81
CA GLN A 482 -8.53 -14.92 -37.57
C GLN A 482 -7.23 -14.84 -38.38
N VAL A 483 -6.11 -14.62 -37.70
CA VAL A 483 -4.77 -14.47 -38.29
C VAL A 483 -3.97 -15.76 -38.30
N VAL A 484 -4.29 -16.70 -37.40
CA VAL A 484 -3.73 -18.06 -37.40
C VAL A 484 -4.85 -19.07 -37.17
N LYS A 485 -4.88 -20.12 -37.98
CA LYS A 485 -5.63 -21.36 -37.72
C LYS A 485 -4.81 -22.54 -38.18
N ARG A 486 -4.34 -23.35 -37.24
CA ARG A 486 -3.42 -24.47 -37.51
C ARG A 486 -3.78 -25.65 -36.65
N THR A 487 -4.06 -26.78 -37.29
CA THR A 487 -4.20 -28.08 -36.62
C THR A 487 -2.99 -28.93 -36.97
N THR A 488 -2.26 -29.40 -35.96
CA THR A 488 -1.06 -30.23 -36.13
C THR A 488 -0.87 -31.16 -34.94
N THR A 489 0.19 -31.96 -34.97
CA THR A 489 0.60 -32.84 -33.88
C THR A 489 1.96 -32.42 -33.36
N LEU A 490 2.01 -32.01 -32.09
CA LEU A 490 3.25 -31.65 -31.42
C LEU A 490 4.04 -32.91 -31.05
N LYS A 491 5.29 -32.97 -31.49
CA LYS A 491 6.23 -34.01 -31.03
C LYS A 491 6.75 -33.63 -29.65
N ARG A 492 6.48 -34.47 -28.65
CA ARG A 492 6.94 -34.25 -27.27
C ARG A 492 8.37 -34.74 -27.13
N GLU A 493 9.31 -33.82 -27.21
CA GLU A 493 10.74 -34.12 -27.11
C GLU A 493 11.42 -33.18 -26.12
N THR A 494 12.22 -33.75 -25.21
CA THR A 494 13.05 -33.00 -24.28
C THR A 494 14.53 -33.31 -24.46
N LYS A 495 15.39 -32.34 -24.09
CA LYS A 495 16.83 -32.57 -23.93
C LYS A 495 17.28 -32.10 -22.57
N VAL A 496 17.81 -33.03 -21.77
CA VAL A 496 18.32 -32.77 -20.42
C VAL A 496 19.84 -32.58 -20.46
N ILE A 497 20.32 -31.57 -19.76
CA ILE A 497 21.72 -31.34 -19.41
C ILE A 497 21.77 -31.40 -17.89
N ASP A 498 22.55 -32.32 -17.34
CA ASP A 498 22.57 -32.60 -15.90
C ASP A 498 23.97 -32.41 -15.32
N GLY A 499 24.07 -32.18 -14.01
CA GLY A 499 25.33 -32.02 -13.30
C GLY A 499 26.12 -30.77 -13.67
N VAL A 500 25.46 -29.67 -14.06
CA VAL A 500 26.13 -28.38 -14.28
C VAL A 500 26.57 -27.82 -12.92
N THR A 501 27.82 -27.36 -12.83
CA THR A 501 28.42 -26.78 -11.62
C THR A 501 29.11 -25.45 -11.94
N ASN A 502 29.58 -24.72 -10.92
CA ASN A 502 30.33 -23.47 -11.08
C ASN A 502 31.48 -23.53 -12.09
N ALA A 503 32.18 -24.68 -12.20
CA ALA A 503 33.30 -24.83 -13.13
C ALA A 503 32.90 -24.65 -14.61
N ALA A 504 31.61 -24.84 -14.93
CA ALA A 504 31.07 -24.66 -16.28
C ALA A 504 30.46 -23.27 -16.53
N MET A 505 30.34 -22.43 -15.48
CA MET A 505 29.70 -21.11 -15.54
C MET A 505 30.66 -20.04 -16.08
N LYS A 506 30.09 -19.01 -16.72
CA LYS A 506 30.82 -17.80 -17.16
C LYS A 506 30.21 -16.57 -16.49
N ASN A 507 31.05 -15.60 -16.12
CA ASN A 507 30.57 -14.29 -15.67
C ASN A 507 30.14 -13.44 -16.87
N ILE A 508 28.86 -13.15 -17.00
CA ILE A 508 28.26 -12.38 -18.07
C ILE A 508 27.59 -11.16 -17.46
N GLY A 509 28.27 -10.00 -17.53
CA GLY A 509 27.69 -8.73 -17.05
C GLY A 509 27.42 -8.71 -15.54
N GLY A 510 28.21 -9.45 -14.74
CA GLY A 510 28.06 -9.55 -13.29
C GLY A 510 27.40 -10.84 -12.81
N SER A 511 26.65 -11.55 -13.66
CA SER A 511 25.94 -12.79 -13.29
C SER A 511 26.69 -14.04 -13.76
N LEU A 512 26.60 -15.15 -13.01
CA LEU A 512 27.18 -16.43 -13.41
C LEU A 512 26.17 -17.21 -14.27
N GLY A 513 26.55 -17.65 -15.46
CA GLY A 513 25.64 -18.36 -16.35
C GLY A 513 26.30 -19.41 -17.23
N TYR A 514 25.59 -20.52 -17.46
CA TYR A 514 25.96 -21.59 -18.38
C TYR A 514 25.35 -21.28 -19.75
N PRO A 515 26.14 -20.84 -20.74
CA PRO A 515 25.61 -20.40 -22.02
C PRO A 515 25.09 -21.57 -22.86
N LEU A 516 23.91 -21.39 -23.44
CA LEU A 516 23.16 -22.36 -24.23
C LEU A 516 22.78 -21.73 -25.57
N LEU A 517 23.12 -22.38 -26.68
CA LEU A 517 22.54 -22.04 -27.98
C LEU A 517 21.18 -22.73 -28.12
N LEU A 518 20.12 -21.95 -28.34
CA LEU A 518 18.75 -22.42 -28.50
C LEU A 518 18.22 -22.04 -29.89
N GLY A 519 18.16 -23.07 -30.76
CA GLY A 519 17.58 -22.96 -32.10
C GLY A 519 16.05 -23.05 -32.13
N PRO A 520 15.43 -23.01 -33.33
CA PRO A 520 13.97 -22.87 -33.52
C PRO A 520 13.12 -23.96 -32.87
N LYS A 521 13.70 -25.16 -32.71
CA LYS A 521 13.04 -26.32 -32.12
C LYS A 521 12.71 -26.12 -30.64
N TRP A 522 13.61 -25.48 -29.88
CA TRP A 522 13.49 -25.37 -28.43
C TRP A 522 12.63 -24.14 -28.10
N CYS A 523 11.54 -24.38 -27.36
CA CYS A 523 10.51 -23.38 -27.10
C CYS A 523 10.31 -23.05 -25.63
N ALA A 524 10.81 -23.87 -24.70
CA ALA A 524 10.90 -23.53 -23.28
C ALA A 524 12.14 -24.17 -22.63
N LEU A 525 12.53 -23.63 -21.48
CA LEU A 525 13.52 -24.18 -20.57
C LEU A 525 12.89 -24.41 -19.20
N ASN A 526 13.26 -25.50 -18.55
CA ASN A 526 13.16 -25.64 -17.11
C ASN A 526 14.56 -25.75 -16.53
N VAL A 527 14.78 -25.14 -15.38
CA VAL A 527 16.05 -25.20 -14.65
C VAL A 527 15.74 -25.63 -13.23
N SER A 528 16.45 -26.63 -12.76
CA SER A 528 16.37 -27.13 -11.38
C SER A 528 17.75 -27.09 -10.75
N MET A 529 17.83 -26.68 -9.49
CA MET A 529 19.06 -26.60 -8.72
C MET A 529 18.95 -27.37 -7.41
N PHE A 530 19.99 -28.13 -7.07
CA PHE A 530 20.05 -28.99 -5.89
C PHE A 530 21.29 -28.64 -5.05
N GLY A 531 21.14 -28.48 -3.73
CA GLY A 531 22.24 -28.12 -2.81
C GLY A 531 22.61 -26.63 -2.86
N THR A 532 21.61 -25.75 -2.97
CA THR A 532 21.71 -24.36 -3.43
C THR A 532 22.80 -23.49 -2.78
N GLY A 533 23.20 -23.76 -1.54
CA GLY A 533 24.10 -22.94 -0.73
C GLY A 533 23.64 -21.49 -0.60
N GLY A 534 22.33 -21.25 -0.63
CA GLY A 534 21.74 -19.90 -0.68
C GLY A 534 21.68 -19.26 -2.07
N ALA A 535 22.14 -19.93 -3.14
CA ALA A 535 22.09 -19.37 -4.48
C ALA A 535 20.65 -19.30 -5.05
N THR A 536 20.40 -18.28 -5.85
CA THR A 536 19.18 -18.07 -6.64
C THR A 536 19.45 -18.51 -8.07
N PRO A 537 18.81 -19.58 -8.58
CA PRO A 537 18.95 -19.96 -9.96
C PRO A 537 18.20 -18.94 -10.84
N THR A 538 18.74 -18.67 -12.03
CA THR A 538 18.19 -17.69 -12.98
C THR A 538 18.13 -18.24 -14.40
N ILE A 539 17.13 -17.80 -15.17
CA ILE A 539 17.11 -17.94 -16.63
C ILE A 539 17.33 -16.57 -17.26
N GLY A 540 18.39 -16.47 -18.05
CA GLY A 540 18.77 -15.24 -18.74
C GLY A 540 18.75 -15.36 -20.26
N ALA A 541 18.11 -14.41 -20.95
CA ALA A 541 18.27 -14.23 -22.38
C ALA A 541 19.51 -13.36 -22.66
N ILE A 542 20.59 -13.92 -23.23
CA ILE A 542 21.84 -13.17 -23.47
C ILE A 542 21.81 -12.46 -24.83
N LEU A 543 21.48 -13.18 -25.89
CA LEU A 543 21.34 -12.63 -27.24
C LEU A 543 20.04 -13.16 -27.87
N PRO A 544 19.13 -12.29 -28.32
CA PRO A 544 19.33 -10.86 -28.60
C PRO A 544 18.90 -9.86 -27.49
N LEU A 545 18.36 -10.30 -26.34
CA LEU A 545 17.71 -9.40 -25.37
C LEU A 545 18.63 -8.84 -24.27
N PHE A 546 19.54 -9.65 -23.75
CA PHE A 546 20.42 -9.34 -22.61
C PHE A 546 19.68 -8.96 -21.31
N MET A 547 18.76 -9.85 -20.87
CA MET A 547 17.78 -9.60 -19.80
C MET A 547 17.51 -10.88 -18.97
N THR A 548 17.37 -10.76 -17.64
CA THR A 548 16.86 -11.85 -16.78
C THR A 548 15.37 -12.07 -17.07
N MET A 549 14.93 -13.32 -17.11
CA MET A 549 13.56 -13.66 -17.51
C MET A 549 12.79 -14.50 -16.47
N ALA A 550 13.49 -15.12 -15.52
CA ALA A 550 12.91 -15.91 -14.43
C ALA A 550 13.96 -16.13 -13.32
N GLN A 551 13.52 -16.12 -12.05
CA GLN A 551 14.32 -16.44 -10.87
C GLN A 551 13.51 -17.32 -9.89
N ASP A 552 14.19 -18.00 -8.96
CA ASP A 552 13.61 -18.73 -7.81
C ASP A 552 14.41 -18.36 -6.57
N TRP A 553 14.00 -17.28 -5.90
CA TRP A 553 14.72 -16.63 -4.80
C TRP A 553 14.16 -16.96 -3.43
N TRP A 554 12.91 -17.42 -3.31
CA TRP A 554 12.37 -17.80 -2.01
C TRP A 554 13.00 -19.12 -1.52
N PRO A 555 13.09 -19.33 -0.19
CA PRO A 555 13.65 -20.55 0.37
C PRO A 555 12.86 -21.80 -0.06
N SER A 556 13.49 -22.97 0.01
CA SER A 556 12.81 -24.24 -0.28
C SER A 556 11.68 -24.51 0.74
N PRO A 557 10.74 -25.45 0.50
CA PRO A 557 9.34 -25.46 1.01
C PRO A 557 9.05 -25.32 2.52
N TYR A 558 10.05 -25.12 3.39
CA TYR A 558 9.94 -24.96 4.84
C TYR A 558 10.64 -23.69 5.34
N ASP A 559 10.69 -22.61 4.55
CA ASP A 559 11.53 -21.44 4.83
C ASP A 559 13.01 -21.80 5.14
N ALA A 560 13.47 -22.89 4.50
CA ALA A 560 14.79 -23.51 4.72
C ALA A 560 15.49 -23.88 3.40
N GLU A 561 16.81 -24.04 3.45
CA GLU A 561 17.59 -24.37 2.26
C GLU A 561 17.22 -25.75 1.66
N GLY A 562 17.02 -25.82 0.35
CA GLY A 562 16.70 -27.08 -0.34
C GLY A 562 16.53 -26.92 -1.85
N PRO A 563 16.06 -27.96 -2.55
CA PRO A 563 15.96 -27.95 -4.01
C PRO A 563 15.05 -26.85 -4.55
N LYS A 564 15.50 -26.21 -5.62
CA LYS A 564 14.84 -25.13 -6.35
C LYS A 564 14.49 -25.62 -7.75
N THR A 565 13.25 -26.03 -7.98
CA THR A 565 12.90 -26.87 -9.16
C THR A 565 11.82 -26.29 -10.05
N ASP A 566 11.26 -25.14 -9.69
CA ASP A 566 10.03 -24.63 -10.25
C ASP A 566 10.20 -23.65 -11.42
N MET A 567 11.42 -23.24 -11.72
CA MET A 567 11.71 -22.31 -12.81
C MET A 567 11.44 -22.92 -14.19
N TYR A 568 10.39 -22.45 -14.87
CA TYR A 568 10.04 -22.78 -16.26
C TYR A 568 9.81 -21.49 -17.05
N TYR A 569 10.40 -21.32 -18.23
CA TYR A 569 10.28 -20.10 -19.02
C TYR A 569 10.21 -20.36 -20.54
N PRO A 570 9.32 -19.67 -21.31
CA PRO A 570 9.29 -19.78 -22.76
C PRO A 570 10.49 -19.11 -23.43
N ILE A 571 11.07 -19.76 -24.43
CA ILE A 571 12.17 -19.18 -25.21
C ILE A 571 11.60 -18.17 -26.20
N ASN A 572 11.41 -16.94 -25.72
CA ASN A 572 10.81 -15.83 -26.46
C ASN A 572 11.52 -15.54 -27.79
N LYS A 573 12.86 -15.58 -27.82
CA LYS A 573 13.70 -15.47 -29.02
C LYS A 573 14.74 -16.58 -29.08
N MET A 574 14.96 -17.10 -30.28
CA MET A 574 16.10 -17.99 -30.57
C MET A 574 17.41 -17.22 -30.38
N GLY A 575 18.43 -17.88 -29.86
CA GLY A 575 19.73 -17.27 -29.67
C GLY A 575 20.51 -17.89 -28.52
N ILE A 576 21.32 -17.07 -27.84
CA ILE A 576 22.15 -17.50 -26.71
C ILE A 576 21.41 -17.15 -25.43
N TRP A 577 21.21 -18.15 -24.59
CA TRP A 577 20.60 -18.06 -23.27
C TRP A 577 21.60 -18.51 -22.22
N ALA A 578 21.33 -18.22 -20.95
CA ALA A 578 22.09 -18.72 -19.83
C ALA A 578 21.13 -19.29 -18.77
N ALA A 579 21.49 -20.45 -18.23
CA ALA A 579 20.96 -20.91 -16.94
C ALA A 579 22.04 -20.66 -15.90
N GLY A 580 21.74 -19.92 -14.84
CA GLY A 580 22.76 -19.29 -14.02
C GLY A 580 22.40 -19.17 -12.55
N THR A 581 23.26 -18.48 -11.80
CA THR A 581 23.06 -18.14 -10.40
C THR A 581 23.53 -16.71 -10.11
N ASP A 582 23.00 -16.12 -9.04
CA ASP A 582 23.41 -14.82 -8.49
C ASP A 582 24.78 -14.87 -7.78
N ILE A 583 25.08 -15.96 -7.06
CA ILE A 583 26.32 -16.13 -6.28
C ILE A 583 27.13 -17.37 -6.68
N ASN A 584 28.44 -17.32 -6.39
CA ASN A 584 29.39 -18.43 -6.61
C ASN A 584 29.47 -19.36 -5.37
N ALA A 585 28.48 -20.24 -5.19
CA ALA A 585 28.43 -21.17 -4.05
C ALA A 585 28.97 -22.57 -4.40
N SER A 586 29.85 -23.16 -3.59
CA SER A 586 30.57 -24.41 -3.92
C SER A 586 29.75 -25.71 -3.81
N THR A 587 28.48 -25.65 -3.38
CA THR A 587 27.71 -26.82 -2.91
C THR A 587 26.54 -27.24 -3.81
N TRP A 588 26.29 -26.59 -4.94
CA TRP A 588 25.12 -26.87 -5.78
C TRP A 588 25.42 -27.63 -7.09
N THR A 589 24.37 -28.26 -7.63
CA THR A 589 24.33 -28.83 -8.99
C THR A 589 23.06 -28.39 -9.71
N MET A 590 23.13 -28.18 -11.02
CA MET A 590 22.02 -27.69 -11.83
C MET A 590 21.67 -28.66 -12.97
N LYS A 591 20.38 -28.87 -13.16
CA LYS A 591 19.75 -29.63 -14.25
C LYS A 591 18.94 -28.69 -15.13
N ILE A 592 19.18 -28.75 -16.44
CA ILE A 592 18.55 -27.88 -17.44
C ILE A 592 17.80 -28.77 -18.44
N THR A 593 16.49 -28.58 -18.56
CA THR A 593 15.63 -29.31 -19.50
C THR A 593 15.13 -28.39 -20.61
N LYS A 594 15.39 -28.76 -21.87
CA LYS A 594 14.88 -28.04 -23.05
C LYS A 594 13.62 -28.74 -23.55
N TYR A 595 12.57 -27.98 -23.86
CA TYR A 595 11.30 -28.51 -24.38
C TYR A 595 11.12 -28.13 -25.85
N ALA A 596 10.81 -29.10 -26.69
CA ALA A 596 10.45 -28.85 -28.09
C ALA A 596 9.04 -28.25 -28.20
N GLY A 597 8.86 -27.32 -29.13
CA GLY A 597 7.59 -26.65 -29.36
C GLY A 597 7.46 -26.13 -30.80
N ASP A 598 6.32 -25.53 -31.09
CA ASP A 598 6.01 -24.90 -32.38
C ASP A 598 5.91 -23.38 -32.24
N ARG A 599 6.22 -22.65 -33.33
CA ARG A 599 6.19 -21.18 -33.38
C ARG A 599 5.38 -20.70 -34.57
N TYR A 600 4.44 -19.79 -34.33
CA TYR A 600 3.55 -19.23 -35.33
C TYR A 600 3.70 -17.71 -35.39
N ARG A 601 4.05 -17.17 -36.55
CA ARG A 601 4.20 -15.72 -36.74
C ARG A 601 2.97 -15.14 -37.40
N PHE A 602 2.51 -14.01 -36.90
CA PHE A 602 1.41 -13.23 -37.45
C PHE A 602 1.69 -11.73 -37.31
N LYS A 603 0.92 -10.89 -37.99
CA LYS A 603 1.12 -9.44 -38.00
C LYS A 603 -0.02 -8.74 -37.28
N VAL A 604 0.35 -7.73 -36.50
CA VAL A 604 -0.54 -6.77 -35.85
C VAL A 604 -0.32 -5.40 -36.51
N ALA A 605 -1.41 -4.70 -36.83
CA ALA A 605 -1.39 -3.55 -37.74
C ALA A 605 -1.13 -2.21 -37.04
N GLY A 606 -1.62 -2.03 -35.81
CA GLY A 606 -1.59 -0.78 -35.07
C GLY A 606 -2.01 -0.95 -33.61
N THR A 607 -2.06 0.17 -32.89
CA THR A 607 -2.38 0.23 -31.47
C THR A 607 -3.81 -0.17 -31.18
N ASP A 608 -4.77 -0.05 -32.10
CA ASP A 608 -6.18 -0.48 -31.95
C ASP A 608 -6.43 -1.99 -31.92
N SER A 609 -5.40 -2.82 -32.06
CA SER A 609 -5.54 -4.28 -32.06
C SER A 609 -5.63 -4.87 -30.65
N VAL A 610 -6.25 -6.04 -30.49
CA VAL A 610 -6.22 -6.94 -29.32
C VAL A 610 -5.95 -8.35 -29.84
N ILE A 611 -5.07 -9.11 -29.19
CA ILE A 611 -4.70 -10.46 -29.62
C ILE A 611 -5.31 -11.48 -28.67
N ASN A 612 -6.11 -12.41 -29.18
CA ASN A 612 -6.57 -13.57 -28.43
C ASN A 612 -6.06 -14.86 -29.09
N ALA A 613 -5.28 -15.65 -28.36
CA ALA A 613 -4.78 -16.94 -28.82
C ALA A 613 -5.45 -18.07 -28.03
N LYS A 614 -6.18 -18.94 -28.71
CA LYS A 614 -6.85 -20.11 -28.13
C LYS A 614 -6.27 -21.40 -28.68
N LEU A 615 -5.74 -22.22 -27.78
CA LEU A 615 -5.26 -23.57 -28.03
C LEU A 615 -6.33 -24.59 -27.64
N THR A 616 -6.56 -25.60 -28.48
CA THR A 616 -7.53 -26.68 -28.22
C THR A 616 -6.96 -28.06 -28.53
N THR A 617 -7.28 -29.06 -27.73
CA THR A 617 -6.92 -30.47 -27.92
C THR A 617 -8.15 -31.37 -27.76
N THR A 618 -8.09 -32.59 -28.30
CA THR A 618 -9.20 -33.56 -28.14
C THR A 618 -9.22 -34.23 -26.76
N GLU A 619 -8.04 -34.41 -26.18
CA GLU A 619 -7.85 -34.99 -24.84
C GLU A 619 -7.08 -33.97 -23.99
N ALA A 620 -7.25 -34.04 -22.67
CA ALA A 620 -6.54 -33.17 -21.75
C ALA A 620 -5.01 -33.29 -21.93
N SER A 621 -4.32 -32.16 -21.99
CA SER A 621 -2.88 -32.07 -22.22
C SER A 621 -2.25 -30.95 -21.40
N ASP A 622 -0.92 -30.90 -21.36
CA ASP A 622 -0.13 -29.87 -20.68
C ASP A 622 0.39 -28.78 -21.64
N LEU A 623 -0.24 -28.60 -22.81
CA LEU A 623 0.23 -27.66 -23.81
C LEU A 623 -0.15 -26.23 -23.44
N LEU A 624 0.82 -25.33 -23.42
CA LEU A 624 0.62 -23.90 -23.16
C LEU A 624 0.80 -23.12 -24.47
N VAL A 625 0.15 -21.95 -24.57
CA VAL A 625 0.44 -20.96 -25.62
C VAL A 625 0.99 -19.67 -25.00
N PHE A 626 2.07 -19.13 -25.58
CA PHE A 626 2.70 -17.88 -25.17
C PHE A 626 2.67 -16.86 -26.31
N LEU A 627 2.47 -15.58 -26.00
CA LEU A 627 2.50 -14.47 -26.96
C LEU A 627 3.76 -13.62 -26.74
N ILE A 628 4.56 -13.51 -27.80
CA ILE A 628 5.82 -12.77 -27.81
C ILE A 628 5.71 -11.58 -28.77
N ASP A 629 6.06 -10.40 -28.27
CA ASP A 629 6.03 -9.16 -29.04
C ASP A 629 7.12 -9.11 -30.14
N PRO A 630 7.08 -8.12 -31.05
CA PRO A 630 8.06 -7.98 -32.11
C PRO A 630 9.52 -7.88 -31.61
N GLN A 631 9.73 -7.26 -30.45
CA GLN A 631 11.02 -6.98 -29.81
C GLN A 631 11.56 -8.22 -29.10
N GLY A 632 10.70 -9.18 -28.75
CA GLY A 632 11.02 -10.42 -28.08
C GLY A 632 10.63 -10.50 -26.63
N ASN A 633 9.84 -9.56 -26.10
CA ASN A 633 9.33 -9.64 -24.74
C ASN A 633 8.14 -10.61 -24.67
N LEU A 634 8.03 -11.32 -23.56
CA LEU A 634 6.85 -12.11 -23.23
C LEU A 634 5.73 -11.15 -22.81
N ARG A 635 4.52 -11.37 -23.35
CA ARG A 635 3.36 -10.50 -23.10
C ARG A 635 2.13 -11.24 -22.59
N ALA A 636 2.07 -12.56 -22.80
CA ALA A 636 1.02 -13.41 -22.25
C ALA A 636 1.43 -14.90 -22.31
N PRO A 637 0.87 -15.76 -21.45
CA PRO A 637 -0.03 -15.43 -20.34
C PRO A 637 0.76 -14.78 -19.19
N THR A 638 0.07 -14.03 -18.35
CA THR A 638 0.61 -13.57 -17.06
C THR A 638 0.55 -14.73 -16.06
N MET A 639 1.53 -14.85 -15.17
CA MET A 639 1.43 -15.84 -14.07
C MET A 639 0.33 -15.42 -13.10
N PRO A 640 -0.47 -16.36 -12.57
CA PRO A 640 -1.54 -16.02 -11.63
C PRO A 640 -0.98 -15.46 -10.32
N GLY A 641 -1.72 -14.54 -9.71
CA GLY A 641 -1.40 -13.94 -8.41
C GLY A 641 -1.49 -14.93 -7.24
N TRP A 642 -2.38 -15.92 -7.33
CA TRP A 642 -2.60 -16.96 -6.32
C TRP A 642 -2.53 -18.37 -6.92
N ASN A 643 -2.03 -19.32 -6.12
CA ASN A 643 -1.92 -20.73 -6.45
C ASN A 643 -2.13 -21.56 -5.17
N GLY A 644 -3.11 -22.46 -5.17
CA GLY A 644 -3.39 -23.37 -4.05
C GLY A 644 -4.74 -23.17 -3.36
N PRO A 645 -5.08 -24.02 -2.38
CA PRO A 645 -6.31 -23.90 -1.61
C PRO A 645 -6.16 -22.79 -0.55
N VAL A 646 -7.28 -22.16 -0.20
CA VAL A 646 -7.37 -21.35 1.01
C VAL A 646 -7.73 -22.25 2.21
N ASN A 647 -6.89 -22.21 3.24
CA ASN A 647 -7.09 -22.98 4.48
C ASN A 647 -8.14 -22.34 5.39
N PRO A 648 -8.66 -23.06 6.42
CA PRO A 648 -9.49 -22.49 7.49
C PRO A 648 -8.86 -21.24 8.12
N ILE A 649 -9.69 -20.37 8.72
CA ILE A 649 -9.20 -19.19 9.44
C ILE A 649 -8.23 -19.60 10.56
N HIS A 650 -7.16 -18.81 10.77
CA HIS A 650 -6.03 -19.10 11.67
C HIS A 650 -5.12 -20.26 11.22
N VAL A 651 -5.34 -20.83 10.02
CA VAL A 651 -4.48 -21.87 9.42
C VAL A 651 -3.87 -21.35 8.12
N TRP A 652 -2.55 -21.47 7.95
CA TRP A 652 -1.85 -20.95 6.78
C TRP A 652 -0.98 -22.00 6.06
N ASN A 653 -0.85 -21.82 4.74
CA ASN A 653 0.11 -22.56 3.92
C ASN A 653 1.52 -22.13 4.34
N GLY A 654 2.41 -23.06 4.68
CA GLY A 654 3.80 -22.73 5.03
C GLY A 654 4.29 -23.21 6.39
N LEU A 655 3.41 -23.37 7.39
CA LEU A 655 3.73 -23.89 8.73
C LEU A 655 3.90 -25.43 8.75
N GLY A 656 4.54 -25.99 7.73
CA GLY A 656 4.74 -27.43 7.58
C GLY A 656 3.49 -28.23 7.15
N ASN A 657 2.43 -27.55 6.68
CA ASN A 657 1.16 -28.20 6.34
C ASN A 657 0.68 -27.86 4.92
N PRO A 658 0.72 -28.80 3.96
CA PRO A 658 1.30 -30.14 4.00
C PRO A 658 2.84 -30.13 3.99
N PRO A 659 3.51 -31.26 4.32
CA PRO A 659 4.96 -31.36 4.32
C PRO A 659 5.63 -31.02 2.98
N TYR A 660 4.94 -31.16 1.85
CA TYR A 660 5.44 -30.72 0.55
C TYR A 660 4.49 -29.66 0.03
N ASN A 661 4.93 -28.41 -0.11
CA ASN A 661 4.13 -27.30 -0.61
C ASN A 661 4.11 -27.32 -2.15
N PRO A 662 3.06 -27.86 -2.82
CA PRO A 662 3.01 -27.95 -4.28
C PRO A 662 2.67 -26.60 -4.93
N TRP A 663 2.35 -25.57 -4.13
CA TRP A 663 1.84 -24.28 -4.59
C TRP A 663 2.92 -23.25 -4.84
N ARG A 664 4.19 -23.61 -4.56
CA ARG A 664 5.36 -22.82 -4.95
C ARG A 664 5.59 -22.80 -6.46
N ASN A 665 4.91 -23.66 -7.21
CA ASN A 665 5.04 -23.70 -8.66
C ASN A 665 3.69 -23.63 -9.35
N TRP A 666 3.57 -22.72 -10.31
CA TRP A 666 2.47 -22.75 -11.26
C TRP A 666 2.62 -23.92 -12.24
N HIS A 667 1.88 -24.98 -11.96
CA HIS A 667 1.68 -26.14 -12.82
C HIS A 667 0.20 -26.27 -13.19
N PRO A 668 -0.25 -25.67 -14.31
CA PRO A 668 -1.62 -25.84 -14.78
C PRO A 668 -1.98 -27.32 -14.92
N ALA A 669 -3.17 -27.70 -14.43
CA ALA A 669 -3.69 -29.06 -14.63
C ALA A 669 -3.86 -29.36 -16.13
N PRO A 670 -3.80 -30.65 -16.53
CA PRO A 670 -4.08 -31.03 -17.91
C PRO A 670 -5.45 -30.53 -18.38
N HIS A 671 -5.50 -29.92 -19.55
CA HIS A 671 -6.67 -29.21 -20.06
C HIS A 671 -6.87 -29.47 -21.56
N THR A 672 -8.09 -29.29 -22.02
CA THR A 672 -8.45 -29.35 -23.45
C THR A 672 -8.40 -27.98 -24.12
N GLU A 673 -8.41 -26.90 -23.35
CA GLU A 673 -8.33 -25.53 -23.84
C GLU A 673 -7.34 -24.70 -23.01
N TYR A 674 -6.58 -23.83 -23.66
CA TYR A 674 -5.70 -22.85 -23.02
C TYR A 674 -5.68 -21.55 -23.82
N SER A 675 -5.75 -20.40 -23.16
CA SER A 675 -5.75 -19.09 -23.82
C SER A 675 -4.67 -18.16 -23.30
N ALA A 676 -4.26 -17.23 -24.16
CA ALA A 676 -3.40 -16.11 -23.82
C ALA A 676 -3.88 -14.87 -24.58
N GLU A 677 -3.97 -13.73 -23.89
CA GLU A 677 -4.50 -12.48 -24.44
C GLU A 677 -3.55 -11.31 -24.24
N VAL A 678 -3.54 -10.38 -25.19
CA VAL A 678 -2.82 -9.11 -25.11
C VAL A 678 -3.75 -7.99 -25.56
N LEU A 679 -4.18 -7.15 -24.61
CA LEU A 679 -5.06 -6.00 -24.81
C LEU A 679 -4.36 -4.82 -25.52
N HIS A 680 -3.11 -4.54 -25.16
CA HIS A 680 -2.31 -3.44 -25.72
C HIS A 680 -1.10 -3.94 -26.54
N PRO A 681 -1.30 -4.60 -27.70
CA PRO A 681 -0.22 -5.12 -28.52
C PRO A 681 0.48 -4.01 -29.33
N GLU A 682 1.81 -4.02 -29.30
CA GLU A 682 2.60 -3.19 -30.21
C GLU A 682 2.49 -3.63 -31.68
N LYS A 683 2.54 -2.66 -32.59
CA LYS A 683 2.58 -2.90 -34.03
C LYS A 683 3.80 -3.72 -34.43
N GLY A 684 3.59 -4.82 -35.15
CA GLY A 684 4.69 -5.59 -35.73
C GLY A 684 4.38 -7.06 -35.98
N THR A 685 5.44 -7.87 -36.03
CA THR A 685 5.33 -9.32 -36.22
C THR A 685 5.43 -10.04 -34.88
N TRP A 686 4.29 -10.55 -34.43
CA TRP A 686 4.14 -11.31 -33.21
C TRP A 686 4.48 -12.79 -33.42
N THR A 687 4.81 -13.48 -32.34
CA THR A 687 5.01 -14.93 -32.34
C THR A 687 4.17 -15.59 -31.25
N ALA A 688 3.29 -16.51 -31.63
CA ALA A 688 2.68 -17.47 -30.71
C ALA A 688 3.58 -18.71 -30.58
N ILE A 689 3.89 -19.14 -29.37
CA ILE A 689 4.68 -20.34 -29.08
C ILE A 689 3.76 -21.37 -28.43
N VAL A 690 3.70 -22.58 -28.99
CA VAL A 690 2.98 -23.72 -28.37
C VAL A 690 4.01 -24.74 -27.87
N VAL A 691 3.98 -25.05 -26.58
CA VAL A 691 5.01 -25.88 -25.93
C VAL A 691 4.41 -26.62 -24.72
N PRO A 692 4.81 -27.88 -24.45
CA PRO A 692 4.32 -28.63 -23.29
C PRO A 692 5.01 -28.19 -22.00
N ARG A 693 4.26 -28.17 -20.88
CA ARG A 693 4.80 -27.90 -19.54
C ARG A 693 5.72 -29.01 -19.04
N ASP A 694 5.39 -30.27 -19.28
CA ASP A 694 6.12 -31.44 -18.77
C ASP A 694 6.67 -32.36 -19.87
N ALA A 695 6.05 -32.38 -21.04
CA ALA A 695 6.40 -33.25 -22.18
C ALA A 695 6.31 -34.77 -21.91
N ASN A 696 5.67 -35.19 -20.82
CA ASN A 696 5.40 -36.60 -20.52
C ASN A 696 4.37 -37.22 -21.49
N GLY A 697 4.53 -38.48 -21.91
CA GLY A 697 3.54 -39.21 -22.71
C GLY A 697 3.67 -39.09 -24.24
N SER A 698 2.59 -39.42 -24.96
CA SER A 698 2.53 -39.49 -26.43
C SER A 698 2.32 -38.13 -27.09
N ASN A 699 2.65 -38.01 -28.39
CA ASN A 699 2.46 -36.77 -29.15
C ASN A 699 1.00 -36.27 -29.10
N VAL A 700 0.82 -34.95 -28.94
CA VAL A 700 -0.51 -34.34 -28.76
C VAL A 700 -0.95 -33.66 -30.05
N LYS A 701 -2.16 -33.96 -30.51
CA LYS A 701 -2.80 -33.23 -31.61
C LYS A 701 -3.53 -32.01 -31.05
N TYR A 702 -3.24 -30.84 -31.60
CA TYR A 702 -3.82 -29.57 -31.15
C TYR A 702 -4.27 -28.70 -32.33
N THR A 703 -5.17 -27.76 -32.05
CA THR A 703 -5.53 -26.65 -32.94
C THR A 703 -5.26 -25.32 -32.24
N LEU A 704 -4.44 -24.48 -32.85
CA LEU A 704 -4.23 -23.09 -32.45
C LEU A 704 -5.07 -22.18 -33.34
N ASN A 705 -5.93 -21.38 -32.72
CA ASN A 705 -6.59 -20.23 -33.31
C ASN A 705 -6.00 -18.96 -32.69
N VAL A 706 -5.64 -17.98 -33.52
CA VAL A 706 -5.27 -16.64 -33.06
C VAL A 706 -6.15 -15.66 -33.81
N ASP A 707 -6.94 -14.91 -33.05
CA ASP A 707 -7.82 -13.87 -33.53
C ASP A 707 -7.26 -12.51 -33.11
N VAL A 708 -7.37 -11.54 -34.01
CA VAL A 708 -7.04 -10.14 -33.74
C VAL A 708 -8.33 -9.35 -33.84
N ARG A 709 -8.83 -8.85 -32.70
CA ARG A 709 -9.89 -7.83 -32.67
C ARG A 709 -9.26 -6.47 -32.94
N THR A 710 -9.92 -5.63 -33.72
CA THR A 710 -9.51 -4.25 -33.99
C THR A 710 -10.65 -3.34 -33.61
N VAL A 711 -10.40 -2.44 -32.65
CA VAL A 711 -11.35 -1.42 -32.22
C VAL A 711 -11.77 -0.59 -33.44
N SER A 712 -13.07 -0.46 -33.65
CA SER A 712 -13.60 0.34 -34.77
C SER A 712 -13.31 1.82 -34.56
N GLN A 713 -12.85 2.52 -35.60
CA GLN A 713 -12.63 3.97 -35.55
C GLN A 713 -13.93 4.72 -35.23
N ASP A 714 -15.05 4.32 -35.86
CA ASP A 714 -16.36 4.92 -35.59
C ASP A 714 -16.78 4.72 -34.12
N ARG A 715 -16.50 3.54 -33.55
CA ARG A 715 -16.75 3.25 -32.14
C ARG A 715 -15.90 4.15 -31.24
N ALA A 716 -14.59 4.21 -31.49
CA ALA A 716 -13.67 5.03 -30.71
C ALA A 716 -14.05 6.52 -30.74
N ASP A 717 -14.31 7.05 -31.93
CA ASP A 717 -14.65 8.47 -32.12
C ASP A 717 -16.00 8.81 -31.46
N ALA A 718 -17.03 7.96 -31.59
CA ALA A 718 -18.32 8.19 -30.96
C ALA A 718 -18.27 8.08 -29.42
N THR A 719 -17.61 7.06 -28.87
CA THR A 719 -17.50 6.88 -27.41
C THR A 719 -16.71 8.01 -26.74
N VAL A 720 -15.55 8.39 -27.30
CA VAL A 720 -14.75 9.51 -26.76
C VAL A 720 -15.52 10.83 -26.88
N SER A 721 -16.26 11.04 -27.98
CA SER A 721 -17.10 12.22 -28.15
C SER A 721 -18.22 12.27 -27.12
N ALA A 722 -18.94 11.16 -26.89
CA ALA A 722 -20.05 11.10 -25.94
C ALA A 722 -19.58 11.31 -24.49
N ALA A 723 -18.45 10.71 -24.10
CA ALA A 723 -17.87 10.89 -22.77
C ALA A 723 -17.52 12.36 -22.50
N ASN A 724 -16.81 13.02 -23.42
CA ASN A 724 -16.45 14.42 -23.27
C ASN A 724 -17.64 15.37 -23.47
N ALA A 725 -18.64 14.98 -24.26
CA ALA A 725 -19.90 15.71 -24.37
C ALA A 725 -20.65 15.73 -23.03
N ALA A 726 -20.62 14.62 -22.27
CA ALA A 726 -21.18 14.57 -20.92
C ALA A 726 -20.45 15.51 -19.95
N VAL A 727 -19.12 15.60 -20.04
CA VAL A 727 -18.31 16.57 -19.27
C VAL A 727 -18.68 18.01 -19.62
N ILE A 728 -18.70 18.36 -20.92
CA ILE A 728 -19.06 19.72 -21.38
C ILE A 728 -20.48 20.09 -20.93
N ALA A 729 -21.42 19.15 -21.05
CA ALA A 729 -22.80 19.30 -20.62
C ALA A 729 -22.91 19.53 -19.10
N SER A 730 -22.14 18.76 -18.31
CA SER A 730 -22.04 18.89 -16.85
C SER A 730 -21.53 20.27 -16.42
N LEU A 731 -20.46 20.77 -17.03
CA LEU A 731 -19.84 22.05 -16.67
C LEU A 731 -20.74 23.27 -16.86
N ASN A 732 -21.83 23.14 -17.63
CA ASN A 732 -22.79 24.23 -17.90
C ASN A 732 -24.24 23.88 -17.57
N HIS A 733 -24.48 22.73 -16.94
CA HIS A 733 -25.82 22.21 -16.67
C HIS A 733 -26.72 22.22 -17.93
N MET A 734 -26.19 21.74 -19.06
CA MET A 734 -26.91 21.62 -20.34
C MET A 734 -27.36 20.18 -20.58
N PRO A 735 -28.48 19.93 -21.27
CA PRO A 735 -28.88 18.59 -21.64
C PRO A 735 -27.92 17.98 -22.69
N LEU A 736 -27.56 16.71 -22.50
CA LEU A 736 -26.89 15.88 -23.51
C LEU A 736 -27.93 15.11 -24.32
N LEU A 737 -27.85 15.19 -25.64
CA LEU A 737 -28.74 14.49 -26.57
C LEU A 737 -27.94 13.71 -27.61
N TYR A 738 -28.48 12.59 -28.08
CA TYR A 738 -27.81 11.77 -29.10
C TYR A 738 -28.45 11.87 -30.47
N VAL A 739 -27.62 11.70 -31.49
CA VAL A 739 -28.02 11.44 -32.87
C VAL A 739 -27.38 10.14 -33.35
N THR A 740 -27.91 9.57 -34.42
CA THR A 740 -27.21 8.48 -35.12
C THR A 740 -26.21 9.07 -36.11
N LYS A 741 -25.28 8.25 -36.61
CA LYS A 741 -24.31 8.66 -37.65
C LYS A 741 -24.98 9.36 -38.85
N ASP A 742 -26.12 8.85 -39.28
CA ASP A 742 -26.76 9.23 -40.55
C ASP A 742 -28.09 9.98 -40.41
N SER A 743 -28.66 10.06 -39.20
CA SER A 743 -29.96 10.72 -38.99
C SER A 743 -30.13 11.34 -37.59
N VAL A 744 -30.96 12.39 -37.52
CA VAL A 744 -31.46 12.94 -36.26
C VAL A 744 -32.74 12.18 -35.86
N PRO A 745 -32.73 11.40 -34.77
CA PRO A 745 -33.89 10.62 -34.36
C PRO A 745 -35.10 11.47 -33.98
N ALA A 746 -36.29 10.86 -34.02
CA ALA A 746 -37.55 11.54 -33.68
C ALA A 746 -37.60 11.98 -32.21
N ALA A 747 -37.07 11.15 -31.28
CA ALA A 747 -36.97 11.49 -29.87
C ALA A 747 -36.10 12.73 -29.65
N THR A 748 -34.92 12.79 -30.27
CA THR A 748 -34.01 13.95 -30.24
C THR A 748 -34.67 15.21 -30.79
N THR A 749 -35.36 15.11 -31.93
CA THR A 749 -36.09 16.24 -32.53
C THR A 749 -37.21 16.75 -31.62
N SER A 750 -37.92 15.82 -30.97
CA SER A 750 -38.98 16.14 -30.02
C SER A 750 -38.43 16.80 -28.76
N ALA A 751 -37.27 16.35 -28.27
CA ALA A 751 -36.55 16.95 -27.15
C ALA A 751 -36.11 18.38 -27.46
N PHE A 752 -35.50 18.63 -28.64
CA PHE A 752 -35.15 19.99 -29.06
C PHE A 752 -36.36 20.93 -29.04
N THR A 753 -37.49 20.46 -29.57
CA THR A 753 -38.73 21.25 -29.62
C THR A 753 -39.28 21.53 -28.21
N THR A 754 -39.28 20.51 -27.35
CA THR A 754 -39.83 20.58 -25.98
C THR A 754 -39.00 21.51 -25.09
N LEU A 755 -37.67 21.45 -25.22
CA LEU A 755 -36.74 22.24 -24.45
C LEU A 755 -36.53 23.65 -25.03
N GLY A 756 -36.97 23.91 -26.27
CA GLY A 756 -36.75 25.20 -26.93
C GLY A 756 -35.30 25.39 -27.42
N VAL A 757 -34.61 24.30 -27.73
CA VAL A 757 -33.21 24.30 -28.18
C VAL A 757 -33.13 24.92 -29.57
N THR A 758 -32.33 25.99 -29.69
CA THR A 758 -32.09 26.69 -30.96
C THR A 758 -30.62 26.64 -31.40
N LYS A 759 -29.73 26.31 -30.46
CA LYS A 759 -28.31 26.13 -30.66
C LYS A 759 -27.81 24.78 -30.15
N VAL A 760 -26.73 24.26 -30.73
CA VAL A 760 -26.06 23.05 -30.23
C VAL A 760 -24.54 23.21 -30.17
N ILE A 761 -23.93 22.59 -29.16
CA ILE A 761 -22.51 22.24 -29.16
C ILE A 761 -22.43 20.80 -29.67
N PHE A 762 -21.88 20.61 -30.87
CA PHE A 762 -21.77 19.29 -31.47
C PHE A 762 -20.37 18.72 -31.23
N VAL A 763 -20.29 17.62 -30.50
CA VAL A 763 -19.05 16.91 -30.20
C VAL A 763 -18.99 15.69 -31.11
N GLU A 764 -18.13 15.75 -32.13
CA GLU A 764 -18.05 14.77 -33.21
C GLU A 764 -16.61 14.54 -33.66
N ARG A 765 -15.78 14.00 -32.76
CA ARG A 765 -14.40 13.60 -33.07
C ARG A 765 -14.36 12.79 -34.37
N GLY A 766 -13.38 13.07 -35.23
CA GLY A 766 -13.19 12.36 -36.50
C GLY A 766 -14.25 12.65 -37.57
N GLU A 767 -15.04 13.72 -37.40
CA GLU A 767 -16.18 14.05 -38.28
C GLU A 767 -17.25 12.94 -38.35
N ILE A 768 -17.40 12.16 -37.27
CA ILE A 768 -18.31 11.01 -37.21
C ILE A 768 -19.77 11.37 -37.53
N GLY A 769 -20.18 12.61 -37.26
CA GLY A 769 -21.54 13.13 -37.45
C GLY A 769 -21.76 13.95 -38.73
N ALA A 770 -20.84 13.90 -39.69
CA ALA A 770 -20.88 14.79 -40.86
C ALA A 770 -22.20 14.77 -41.65
N ALA A 771 -22.90 13.62 -41.68
CA ALA A 771 -24.15 13.44 -42.42
C ALA A 771 -25.37 14.13 -41.76
N VAL A 772 -25.34 14.32 -40.44
CA VAL A 772 -26.46 14.91 -39.68
C VAL A 772 -26.29 16.40 -39.40
N ARG A 773 -25.08 16.94 -39.62
CA ARG A 773 -24.70 18.32 -39.29
C ARG A 773 -25.67 19.38 -39.83
N SER A 774 -26.15 19.25 -41.07
CA SER A 774 -27.08 20.22 -41.67
C SER A 774 -28.51 20.13 -41.14
N SER A 775 -28.83 19.07 -40.40
CA SER A 775 -30.16 18.77 -39.87
C SER A 775 -30.29 19.12 -38.38
N LEU A 776 -29.19 19.52 -37.74
CA LEU A 776 -29.17 20.00 -36.36
C LEU A 776 -29.65 21.46 -36.27
N PRO A 777 -30.07 21.93 -35.07
CA PRO A 777 -30.19 23.36 -34.78
C PRO A 777 -28.87 24.12 -35.05
N THR A 778 -28.87 25.44 -34.85
CA THR A 778 -27.67 26.26 -35.14
C THR A 778 -26.45 25.75 -34.37
N ILE A 779 -25.44 25.23 -35.06
CA ILE A 779 -24.24 24.74 -34.39
C ILE A 779 -23.41 25.94 -33.92
N GLU A 780 -23.31 26.11 -32.61
CA GLU A 780 -22.54 27.17 -31.95
C GLU A 780 -21.05 26.79 -31.89
N LYS A 781 -20.77 25.51 -31.61
CA LYS A 781 -19.43 24.92 -31.61
C LYS A 781 -19.49 23.53 -32.24
N ASP A 782 -18.54 23.24 -33.12
CA ASP A 782 -18.47 22.03 -33.95
C ASP A 782 -17.11 21.37 -33.69
N LEU A 783 -17.01 20.54 -32.64
CA LEU A 783 -15.75 20.01 -32.11
C LEU A 783 -15.41 18.68 -32.78
N LYS A 784 -14.40 18.67 -33.65
CA LYS A 784 -14.07 17.55 -34.56
C LYS A 784 -12.79 16.81 -34.23
N THR A 785 -11.96 17.42 -33.40
CA THR A 785 -10.66 16.87 -32.99
C THR A 785 -10.60 16.76 -31.48
N MET A 786 -9.74 15.85 -30.98
CA MET A 786 -9.50 15.77 -29.54
C MET A 786 -8.98 17.09 -28.98
N GLN A 787 -8.15 17.83 -29.74
CA GLN A 787 -7.68 19.16 -29.33
C GLN A 787 -8.83 20.14 -29.13
N GLU A 788 -9.76 20.26 -30.08
CA GLU A 788 -10.92 21.17 -29.94
C GLU A 788 -11.81 20.80 -28.74
N ILE A 789 -11.93 19.51 -28.44
CA ILE A 789 -12.66 19.02 -27.26
C ILE A 789 -11.94 19.42 -25.97
N VAL A 790 -10.62 19.21 -25.92
CA VAL A 790 -9.77 19.60 -24.79
C VAL A 790 -9.82 21.11 -24.56
N ASP A 791 -9.64 21.90 -25.63
CA ASP A 791 -9.68 23.37 -25.59
C ASP A 791 -11.03 23.86 -25.04
N GLU A 792 -12.14 23.22 -25.45
CA GLU A 792 -13.46 23.55 -24.93
C GLU A 792 -13.57 23.27 -23.43
N ILE A 793 -13.19 22.08 -22.99
CA ILE A 793 -13.24 21.69 -21.56
C ILE A 793 -12.36 22.62 -20.72
N LYS A 794 -11.12 22.88 -21.18
CA LYS A 794 -10.17 23.75 -20.48
C LYS A 794 -10.54 25.23 -20.54
N SER A 795 -11.45 25.63 -21.42
CA SER A 795 -11.99 27.01 -21.44
C SER A 795 -12.91 27.32 -20.25
N TYR A 796 -13.41 26.30 -19.55
CA TYR A 796 -14.26 26.49 -18.39
C TYR A 796 -13.45 26.78 -17.12
N PRO A 797 -13.80 27.81 -16.33
CA PRO A 797 -13.05 28.18 -15.12
C PRO A 797 -12.97 27.09 -14.04
N ALA A 798 -13.85 26.10 -14.09
CA ALA A 798 -13.89 24.99 -13.14
C ALA A 798 -13.10 23.75 -13.60
N SER A 799 -12.40 23.82 -14.74
CA SER A 799 -11.53 22.75 -15.20
C SER A 799 -10.24 22.73 -14.40
N GLU A 800 -9.98 21.63 -13.71
CA GLU A 800 -8.76 21.44 -12.91
C GLU A 800 -7.57 21.02 -13.81
N ASN A 801 -6.32 21.13 -13.31
CA ASN A 801 -5.15 20.54 -13.98
C ASN A 801 -5.11 19.01 -13.80
N TYR A 802 -6.15 18.37 -14.31
CA TYR A 802 -6.46 16.97 -14.10
C TYR A 802 -6.84 16.33 -15.44
N VAL A 803 -6.52 15.05 -15.61
CA VAL A 803 -6.80 14.27 -16.82
C VAL A 803 -7.27 12.86 -16.44
N THR A 804 -8.37 12.43 -17.03
CA THR A 804 -8.93 11.09 -16.81
C THR A 804 -8.62 10.19 -18.01
N VAL A 805 -8.05 9.03 -17.74
CA VAL A 805 -7.53 8.10 -18.74
C VAL A 805 -8.29 6.78 -18.68
N THR A 806 -8.68 6.25 -19.83
CA THR A 806 -9.28 4.91 -19.94
C THR A 806 -8.98 4.30 -21.31
N SER A 807 -9.63 3.18 -21.64
CA SER A 807 -9.34 2.33 -22.79
C SER A 807 -10.61 1.65 -23.32
N LEU A 808 -10.62 1.28 -24.60
CA LEU A 808 -11.68 0.45 -25.24
C LEU A 808 -11.24 -1.00 -25.45
N LYS A 809 -10.11 -1.39 -24.85
CA LYS A 809 -9.44 -2.64 -25.15
C LYS A 809 -10.06 -3.85 -24.51
N THR A 810 -10.77 -3.75 -23.40
CA THR A 810 -11.59 -4.88 -22.92
C THR A 810 -12.79 -5.09 -23.83
N GLY A 811 -13.35 -3.99 -24.34
CA GLY A 811 -14.60 -3.96 -25.09
C GLY A 811 -15.79 -3.51 -24.26
N ASP A 812 -15.59 -3.21 -22.98
CA ASP A 812 -16.62 -2.81 -22.02
C ASP A 812 -16.70 -1.27 -21.87
N GLY A 813 -17.60 -0.84 -20.99
CA GLY A 813 -18.11 0.52 -20.83
C GLY A 813 -17.33 1.52 -19.98
N PHE A 814 -16.03 1.35 -19.73
CA PHE A 814 -15.29 2.15 -18.74
C PHE A 814 -15.25 3.68 -19.00
N PHE A 815 -15.62 4.13 -20.20
CA PHE A 815 -15.82 5.55 -20.50
C PHE A 815 -16.97 6.19 -19.72
N ALA A 816 -18.00 5.44 -19.32
CA ALA A 816 -19.10 5.94 -18.51
C ALA A 816 -18.64 6.37 -17.10
N PRO A 817 -18.04 5.48 -16.27
CA PRO A 817 -17.50 5.89 -14.98
C PRO A 817 -16.35 6.90 -15.11
N ALA A 818 -15.51 6.80 -16.15
CA ALA A 818 -14.46 7.79 -16.40
C ALA A 818 -15.03 9.20 -16.62
N ALA A 819 -16.09 9.33 -17.42
CA ALA A 819 -16.76 10.62 -17.65
C ALA A 819 -17.43 11.18 -16.39
N MET A 820 -17.93 10.32 -15.48
CA MET A 820 -18.50 10.77 -14.21
C MET A 820 -17.45 11.46 -13.34
N LEU A 821 -16.27 10.84 -13.20
CA LEU A 821 -15.15 11.42 -12.46
C LEU A 821 -14.64 12.68 -13.16
N ALA A 822 -14.49 12.63 -14.48
CA ALA A 822 -14.01 13.77 -15.27
C ALA A 822 -14.96 14.97 -15.21
N ALA A 823 -16.28 14.74 -15.15
CA ALA A 823 -17.27 15.80 -14.98
C ALA A 823 -17.15 16.50 -13.61
N TYR A 824 -16.72 15.78 -12.55
CA TYR A 824 -16.46 16.36 -11.23
C TYR A 824 -15.25 17.31 -11.25
N HIS A 825 -14.12 16.87 -11.82
CA HIS A 825 -12.89 17.68 -11.96
C HIS A 825 -12.93 18.68 -13.13
N GLY A 826 -13.93 18.59 -14.00
CA GLY A 826 -13.94 19.31 -15.27
C GLY A 826 -12.75 18.95 -16.16
N SER A 827 -12.31 17.70 -16.18
CA SER A 827 -11.16 17.22 -16.95
C SER A 827 -11.59 16.58 -18.29
N PRO A 828 -10.70 16.51 -19.29
CA PRO A 828 -10.94 15.68 -20.47
C PRO A 828 -10.83 14.20 -20.15
N VAL A 829 -11.65 13.38 -20.82
CA VAL A 829 -11.53 11.91 -20.85
C VAL A 829 -10.75 11.52 -22.10
N ILE A 830 -9.58 10.91 -21.92
CA ILE A 830 -8.71 10.49 -23.01
C ILE A 830 -8.57 8.97 -23.08
N ARG A 831 -8.39 8.49 -24.31
CA ARG A 831 -8.10 7.10 -24.62
C ARG A 831 -6.58 6.88 -24.62
N VAL A 832 -6.06 5.95 -23.82
CA VAL A 832 -4.60 5.77 -23.63
C VAL A 832 -3.88 5.38 -24.93
N GLU A 833 -4.51 4.57 -25.78
CA GLU A 833 -3.91 4.08 -27.02
C GLU A 833 -3.83 5.10 -28.16
N ASP A 834 -4.39 6.31 -27.96
CA ASP A 834 -4.29 7.44 -28.91
C ASP A 834 -2.96 8.20 -28.83
N ALA A 835 -2.09 7.86 -27.87
CA ALA A 835 -0.78 8.48 -27.72
C ALA A 835 0.03 8.45 -29.04
N PRO A 836 0.55 9.60 -29.51
CA PRO A 836 1.12 9.74 -30.85
C PRO A 836 2.39 8.91 -31.06
N ASN A 837 3.16 8.68 -30.00
CA ASN A 837 4.44 7.98 -30.02
C ASN A 837 4.35 6.51 -29.55
N GLY A 838 3.13 5.96 -29.60
CA GLY A 838 2.82 4.58 -29.25
C GLY A 838 2.20 4.48 -27.87
N ASP A 839 1.50 3.37 -27.68
CA ASP A 839 0.66 3.09 -26.50
C ASP A 839 1.48 2.95 -25.20
N PRO A 840 1.28 3.83 -24.19
CA PRO A 840 1.91 3.72 -22.88
C PRO A 840 1.49 2.47 -22.11
N ALA A 841 0.22 2.05 -22.19
CA ALA A 841 -0.28 0.85 -21.53
C ALA A 841 0.35 -0.43 -22.10
N ALA A 842 0.77 -0.41 -23.38
CA ALA A 842 1.57 -1.49 -23.96
C ALA A 842 2.95 -1.65 -23.29
N VAL A 843 3.52 -0.57 -22.76
CA VAL A 843 4.78 -0.59 -22.00
C VAL A 843 4.53 -1.03 -20.56
N ALA A 844 3.46 -0.55 -19.94
CA ALA A 844 3.03 -0.96 -18.61
C ALA A 844 2.81 -2.49 -18.54
N GLN A 845 2.00 -3.04 -19.45
CA GLN A 845 1.75 -4.49 -19.53
C GLN A 845 3.03 -5.31 -19.80
N ARG A 846 3.99 -4.75 -20.55
CA ARG A 846 5.31 -5.36 -20.78
C ARG A 846 6.09 -5.47 -19.47
N ILE A 847 6.09 -4.42 -18.65
CA ILE A 847 6.72 -4.42 -17.32
C ILE A 847 5.99 -5.42 -16.42
N HIS A 848 4.67 -5.35 -16.32
CA HIS A 848 3.84 -6.22 -15.48
C HIS A 848 4.10 -7.70 -15.75
N THR A 849 4.01 -8.09 -17.04
CA THR A 849 4.26 -9.49 -17.44
C THR A 849 5.67 -9.92 -17.10
N TRP A 850 6.66 -9.04 -17.30
CA TRP A 850 8.04 -9.35 -16.94
C TRP A 850 8.18 -9.60 -15.44
N GLN A 851 7.63 -8.72 -14.59
CA GLN A 851 7.70 -8.84 -13.14
C GLN A 851 6.99 -10.10 -12.63
N ARG A 852 5.81 -10.43 -13.15
CA ARG A 852 5.09 -11.65 -12.77
C ARG A 852 5.88 -12.92 -13.11
N TRP A 853 6.57 -12.96 -14.24
CA TRP A 853 7.38 -14.12 -14.63
C TRP A 853 8.74 -14.19 -13.94
N ASP A 854 9.34 -13.06 -13.61
CA ASP A 854 10.61 -12.99 -12.88
C ASP A 854 10.43 -13.24 -11.37
N GLY A 855 9.22 -13.01 -10.86
CA GLY A 855 8.82 -13.23 -9.47
C GLY A 855 8.86 -14.69 -9.00
N ASP A 856 8.33 -14.95 -7.81
CA ASP A 856 8.32 -16.28 -7.20
C ASP A 856 7.12 -16.46 -6.25
N PHE A 857 6.67 -17.69 -6.04
CA PHE A 857 5.53 -17.99 -5.17
C PHE A 857 5.99 -18.17 -3.72
N TYR A 858 5.35 -17.42 -2.83
CA TYR A 858 5.48 -17.50 -1.38
C TYR A 858 4.11 -17.80 -0.78
N HIS A 859 3.98 -18.95 -0.12
CA HIS A 859 2.72 -19.43 0.50
C HIS A 859 1.48 -19.45 -0.40
N GLY A 860 1.70 -19.63 -1.71
CA GLY A 860 0.65 -19.65 -2.73
C GLY A 860 0.46 -18.31 -3.44
N SER A 861 0.92 -17.20 -2.88
CA SER A 861 0.87 -15.90 -3.54
C SER A 861 2.13 -15.58 -4.35
N ARG A 862 1.96 -14.92 -5.49
CA ARG A 862 3.04 -14.57 -6.40
C ARG A 862 3.63 -13.20 -6.03
N SER A 863 4.81 -13.22 -5.42
CA SER A 863 5.63 -12.01 -5.27
C SER A 863 6.17 -11.58 -6.64
N THR A 864 6.12 -10.28 -6.94
CA THR A 864 6.58 -9.73 -8.22
C THR A 864 8.11 -9.57 -8.28
N GLY A 865 8.66 -9.81 -9.46
CA GLY A 865 10.05 -9.56 -9.78
C GLY A 865 10.41 -8.07 -9.82
N HIS A 866 11.70 -7.78 -9.68
CA HIS A 866 12.23 -6.42 -9.69
C HIS A 866 13.00 -6.20 -11.00
N LEU A 867 12.57 -5.22 -11.80
CA LEU A 867 13.28 -4.90 -13.04
C LEU A 867 14.76 -4.63 -12.77
N PRO A 868 15.68 -5.12 -13.61
CA PRO A 868 17.11 -4.88 -13.43
C PRO A 868 17.43 -3.41 -13.26
N GLN A 869 18.20 -3.10 -12.22
CA GLN A 869 18.54 -1.76 -11.79
C GLN A 869 20.05 -1.57 -11.77
N ALA A 870 20.54 -0.50 -12.40
CA ALA A 870 21.95 -0.12 -12.36
C ALA A 870 22.19 1.05 -11.40
N THR A 871 23.34 1.05 -10.73
CA THR A 871 23.77 2.11 -9.80
C THR A 871 24.39 3.33 -10.50
N ALA A 872 24.54 3.27 -11.82
CA ALA A 872 25.03 4.35 -12.67
C ALA A 872 24.52 4.16 -14.10
N PRO A 873 24.57 5.19 -14.95
CA PRO A 873 24.18 5.08 -16.36
C PRO A 873 24.93 3.96 -17.11
N VAL A 874 24.20 3.18 -17.90
CA VAL A 874 24.69 2.03 -18.66
C VAL A 874 24.38 2.17 -20.16
N GLU A 875 25.24 1.61 -21.02
CA GLU A 875 25.09 1.67 -22.49
C GLU A 875 23.84 0.91 -22.96
N GLN A 876 22.87 1.65 -23.51
CA GLN A 876 21.59 1.12 -23.99
C GLN A 876 21.56 0.75 -25.47
N ASN A 877 22.56 1.16 -26.25
CA ASN A 877 22.51 0.93 -27.69
C ASN A 877 22.59 -0.57 -27.98
N LYS A 878 21.45 -1.16 -28.36
CA LYS A 878 21.32 -2.61 -28.64
C LYS A 878 22.41 -3.14 -29.57
N LEU A 879 22.82 -2.38 -30.59
CA LEU A 879 23.89 -2.79 -31.50
C LEU A 879 25.26 -2.79 -30.82
N LYS A 880 25.59 -1.77 -30.01
CA LYS A 880 26.84 -1.75 -29.26
C LYS A 880 26.88 -2.86 -28.20
N VAL A 881 25.81 -3.05 -27.44
CA VAL A 881 25.69 -4.16 -26.48
C VAL A 881 25.86 -5.49 -27.19
N TYR A 882 25.16 -5.69 -28.31
CA TYR A 882 25.31 -6.88 -29.15
C TYR A 882 26.76 -7.12 -29.59
N LEU A 883 27.42 -6.09 -30.14
CA LEU A 883 28.81 -6.19 -30.58
C LEU A 883 29.76 -6.49 -29.41
N THR A 884 29.53 -5.91 -28.24
CA THR A 884 30.30 -6.21 -27.02
C THR A 884 30.12 -7.66 -26.60
N LEU A 885 28.90 -8.18 -26.61
CA LEU A 885 28.63 -9.60 -26.27
C LEU A 885 29.27 -10.56 -27.27
N VAL A 886 29.22 -10.25 -28.57
CA VAL A 886 29.92 -11.05 -29.58
C VAL A 886 31.43 -11.05 -29.34
N LYS A 887 32.05 -9.89 -29.07
CA LYS A 887 33.47 -9.79 -28.74
C LYS A 887 33.83 -10.61 -27.49
N TYR A 888 32.99 -10.53 -26.45
CA TYR A 888 33.14 -11.30 -25.22
C TYR A 888 33.11 -12.80 -25.48
N PHE A 889 32.14 -13.31 -26.25
CA PHE A 889 32.04 -14.74 -26.56
C PHE A 889 33.15 -15.25 -27.49
N LEU A 890 33.80 -14.35 -28.25
CA LEU A 890 35.01 -14.64 -29.02
C LEU A 890 36.29 -14.64 -28.18
N GLY A 891 36.20 -14.42 -26.86
CA GLY A 891 37.33 -14.39 -25.94
C GLY A 891 38.15 -13.09 -25.99
N LEU A 892 37.60 -12.02 -26.56
CA LEU A 892 38.25 -10.71 -26.54
C LEU A 892 38.05 -10.04 -25.19
N ASN A 893 39.06 -9.32 -24.72
CA ASN A 893 39.01 -8.58 -23.47
C ASN A 893 38.14 -7.32 -23.63
N VAL A 894 36.86 -7.42 -23.27
CA VAL A 894 35.89 -6.33 -23.30
C VAL A 894 35.07 -6.31 -22.01
N THR A 895 34.71 -5.12 -21.53
CA THR A 895 33.79 -4.97 -20.40
C THR A 895 32.36 -5.17 -20.90
N VAL A 896 31.67 -6.16 -20.34
CA VAL A 896 30.25 -6.40 -20.60
C VAL A 896 29.43 -5.49 -19.69
N PRO A 897 28.41 -4.77 -20.21
CA PRO A 897 27.53 -3.97 -19.36
C PRO A 897 26.78 -4.84 -18.35
N THR A 898 26.26 -4.22 -17.29
CA THR A 898 25.43 -4.89 -16.28
C THR A 898 24.27 -5.61 -16.94
N TYR A 899 24.03 -6.86 -16.51
CA TYR A 899 22.95 -7.68 -17.03
C TYR A 899 21.59 -7.00 -16.84
N GLY A 900 20.75 -6.97 -17.89
CA GLY A 900 19.45 -6.28 -17.87
C GLY A 900 19.46 -4.78 -18.18
N LEU A 901 20.63 -4.14 -18.37
CA LEU A 901 20.78 -2.76 -18.88
C LEU A 901 19.91 -1.71 -18.17
N ASP A 902 19.73 -1.74 -16.84
CA ASP A 902 18.92 -0.75 -16.10
C ASP A 902 17.48 -0.61 -16.64
N ALA A 903 16.83 -1.73 -16.93
CA ALA A 903 15.47 -1.77 -17.44
C ALA A 903 14.47 -1.00 -16.54
N LYS A 904 14.67 -0.99 -15.21
CA LYS A 904 13.84 -0.22 -14.27
C LYS A 904 13.79 1.26 -14.65
N ARG A 905 14.90 1.85 -15.09
CA ARG A 905 14.91 3.23 -15.59
C ARG A 905 14.32 3.31 -16.99
N ASN A 906 14.91 2.61 -17.95
CA ASN A 906 14.65 2.87 -19.37
C ASN A 906 13.23 2.49 -19.81
N TRP A 907 12.62 1.46 -19.23
CA TRP A 907 11.26 1.07 -19.59
C TRP A 907 10.22 2.01 -18.97
N ASN A 908 10.44 2.49 -17.74
CA ASN A 908 9.58 3.49 -17.12
C ASN A 908 9.73 4.86 -17.79
N GLU A 909 10.95 5.31 -18.11
CA GLU A 909 11.15 6.54 -18.89
C GLU A 909 10.51 6.45 -20.29
N GLU A 910 10.58 5.28 -20.97
CA GLU A 910 9.88 5.08 -22.26
C GLU A 910 8.36 5.25 -22.10
N MET A 911 7.78 4.66 -21.04
CA MET A 911 6.36 4.73 -20.75
C MET A 911 5.92 6.16 -20.44
N VAL A 912 6.61 6.80 -19.50
CA VAL A 912 6.37 8.17 -19.04
C VAL A 912 6.54 9.17 -20.17
N THR A 913 7.58 9.03 -21.01
CA THR A 913 7.77 9.89 -22.19
C THR A 913 6.62 9.76 -23.19
N LYS A 914 6.15 8.54 -23.49
CA LYS A 914 5.01 8.35 -24.41
C LYS A 914 3.73 9.00 -23.87
N PHE A 915 3.52 8.94 -22.56
CA PHE A 915 2.36 9.54 -21.92
C PHE A 915 2.49 11.07 -21.89
N TYR A 916 3.61 11.63 -21.45
CA TYR A 916 3.83 13.08 -21.48
C TYR A 916 3.77 13.67 -22.88
N ASP A 917 4.38 13.02 -23.89
CA ASP A 917 4.27 13.47 -25.29
C ASP A 917 2.80 13.52 -25.75
N TYR A 918 1.94 12.66 -25.21
CA TYR A 918 0.51 12.68 -25.50
C TYR A 918 -0.18 13.86 -24.81
N ILE A 919 0.06 14.05 -23.51
CA ILE A 919 -0.47 15.17 -22.73
C ILE A 919 -0.04 16.52 -23.31
N ASP A 920 1.27 16.71 -23.59
CA ASP A 920 1.82 17.90 -24.23
C ASP A 920 1.22 18.13 -25.62
N SER A 921 1.03 17.07 -26.42
CA SER A 921 0.41 17.19 -27.76
C SER A 921 -1.03 17.72 -27.74
N LEU A 922 -1.69 17.66 -26.58
CA LEU A 922 -3.03 18.19 -26.34
C LEU A 922 -3.03 19.53 -25.58
N GLY A 923 -1.86 20.09 -25.24
CA GLY A 923 -1.75 21.30 -24.41
C GLY A 923 -2.21 21.09 -22.97
N LEU A 924 -2.05 19.87 -22.44
CA LEU A 924 -2.47 19.50 -21.09
C LEU A 924 -1.31 19.52 -20.06
N ASP A 925 -0.08 19.76 -20.51
CA ASP A 925 1.11 19.98 -19.67
C ASP A 925 1.13 21.47 -19.25
N ASN A 926 0.59 21.78 -18.07
CA ASN A 926 0.34 23.16 -17.61
C ASN A 926 1.34 23.55 -16.51
N ASP A 927 1.28 24.82 -16.06
CA ASP A 927 2.06 25.23 -14.89
C ASP A 927 1.55 24.51 -13.62
N GLY A 928 2.42 23.77 -12.95
CA GLY A 928 2.12 23.10 -11.67
C GLY A 928 2.32 21.59 -11.77
N GLN A 929 1.66 20.83 -10.88
CA GLN A 929 1.57 19.38 -11.02
C GLN A 929 0.28 19.02 -11.76
N GLU A 930 0.36 18.07 -12.69
CA GLU A 930 -0.82 17.43 -13.27
C GLU A 930 -1.32 16.29 -12.40
N GLY A 931 -2.64 16.21 -12.24
CA GLY A 931 -3.32 15.03 -11.69
C GLY A 931 -3.75 14.06 -12.80
N TYR A 932 -3.43 12.79 -12.64
CA TYR A 932 -3.83 11.72 -13.55
C TYR A 932 -4.67 10.67 -12.83
N VAL A 933 -5.73 10.20 -13.45
CA VAL A 933 -6.45 9.02 -12.94
C VAL A 933 -6.74 8.05 -14.06
N THR A 934 -6.39 6.79 -13.82
CA THR A 934 -6.71 5.68 -14.71
C THR A 934 -8.02 5.05 -14.25
N VAL A 935 -8.99 4.89 -15.16
CA VAL A 935 -10.28 4.26 -14.88
C VAL A 935 -10.42 3.04 -15.80
N ALA A 936 -9.94 1.89 -15.33
CA ALA A 936 -9.89 0.64 -16.10
C ALA A 936 -9.59 -0.55 -15.18
N PRO A 937 -9.88 -1.80 -15.62
CA PRO A 937 -9.38 -2.98 -14.94
C PRO A 937 -7.85 -3.02 -14.93
N ARG A 938 -7.28 -3.61 -13.88
CA ARG A 938 -5.80 -3.73 -13.73
C ARG A 938 -5.16 -4.58 -14.83
N ASP A 939 -5.92 -5.47 -15.47
CA ASP A 939 -5.45 -6.27 -16.60
C ASP A 939 -5.41 -5.48 -17.92
N ASP A 940 -6.19 -4.39 -18.01
CA ASP A 940 -6.22 -3.50 -19.17
C ASP A 940 -5.10 -2.48 -19.10
N ILE A 941 -5.21 -1.53 -18.16
CA ILE A 941 -4.16 -0.55 -17.87
C ILE A 941 -3.56 -0.93 -16.53
N THR A 942 -2.36 -1.51 -16.58
CA THR A 942 -1.68 -2.03 -15.40
C THR A 942 -1.12 -0.91 -14.52
N LEU A 943 -1.07 -1.16 -13.21
CA LEU A 943 -0.68 -0.21 -12.15
C LEU A 943 0.69 0.45 -12.33
N GLU A 944 1.58 -0.14 -13.15
CA GLU A 944 2.88 0.43 -13.46
C GLU A 944 2.78 1.79 -14.15
N LEU A 945 1.73 2.03 -14.96
CA LEU A 945 1.54 3.33 -15.62
C LEU A 945 1.35 4.44 -14.59
N SER A 946 0.32 4.32 -13.75
CA SER A 946 0.00 5.31 -12.73
C SER A 946 1.14 5.46 -11.73
N SER A 947 1.79 4.37 -11.32
CA SER A 947 2.94 4.45 -10.41
C SER A 947 4.12 5.22 -10.98
N ALA A 948 4.42 5.09 -12.28
CA ALA A 948 5.53 5.84 -12.88
C ALA A 948 5.22 7.33 -13.12
N LEU A 949 3.93 7.70 -13.10
CA LEU A 949 3.46 9.08 -13.21
C LEU A 949 3.39 9.80 -11.86
N LEU A 950 3.65 9.12 -10.74
CA LEU A 950 3.82 9.74 -9.43
C LEU A 950 5.23 10.33 -9.30
N GLY A 951 5.34 11.63 -9.00
CA GLY A 951 6.62 12.30 -8.82
C GLY A 951 6.52 13.82 -8.69
N ASN A 952 7.65 14.53 -8.76
CA ASN A 952 7.63 15.98 -8.53
C ASN A 952 6.79 16.76 -9.56
N ASN A 953 6.66 16.26 -10.81
CA ASN A 953 5.90 16.95 -11.84
C ASN A 953 4.43 16.53 -11.91
N SER A 954 4.03 15.41 -11.29
CA SER A 954 2.64 14.93 -11.39
C SER A 954 2.27 13.96 -10.29
N TYR A 955 0.96 13.80 -10.07
CA TYR A 955 0.41 12.78 -9.18
C TYR A 955 -0.63 11.92 -9.90
N ALA A 956 -0.81 10.68 -9.46
CA ALA A 956 -1.66 9.71 -10.14
C ALA A 956 -2.37 8.74 -9.20
N GLY A 957 -3.48 8.18 -9.67
CA GLY A 957 -4.21 7.09 -9.01
C GLY A 957 -4.95 6.20 -10.01
N ASP A 958 -5.48 5.09 -9.52
CA ASP A 958 -6.21 4.09 -10.31
C ASP A 958 -7.60 3.84 -9.70
N ILE A 959 -8.65 3.84 -10.52
CA ILE A 959 -9.96 3.31 -10.15
C ILE A 959 -10.10 1.92 -10.80
N PRO A 960 -9.85 0.84 -10.04
CA PRO A 960 -9.87 -0.53 -10.58
C PRO A 960 -11.30 -1.06 -10.72
N GLY A 961 -11.41 -2.34 -11.10
CA GLY A 961 -12.67 -3.07 -11.23
C GLY A 961 -12.75 -3.83 -12.54
N ASP A 962 -13.31 -5.04 -12.49
CA ASP A 962 -13.44 -5.88 -13.69
C ASP A 962 -14.70 -5.56 -14.52
N THR A 963 -15.64 -4.79 -13.95
CA THR A 963 -16.85 -4.34 -14.66
C THR A 963 -17.05 -2.82 -14.53
N PRO A 964 -17.70 -2.17 -15.51
CA PRO A 964 -18.03 -0.74 -15.42
C PRO A 964 -18.89 -0.41 -14.20
N ALA A 965 -19.76 -1.34 -13.76
CA ALA A 965 -20.60 -1.18 -12.58
C ALA A 965 -19.76 -1.07 -11.30
N TYR A 966 -18.79 -1.96 -11.12
CA TYR A 966 -17.89 -1.93 -9.97
C TYR A 966 -17.06 -0.63 -9.93
N THR A 967 -16.41 -0.30 -11.04
CA THR A 967 -15.60 0.93 -11.15
C THR A 967 -16.44 2.18 -10.90
N ASN A 968 -17.70 2.19 -11.35
CA ASN A 968 -18.63 3.26 -11.05
C ASN A 968 -18.90 3.45 -9.56
N ASP A 969 -19.07 2.36 -8.79
CA ASP A 969 -19.32 2.47 -7.35
C ASP A 969 -18.18 3.16 -6.63
N LEU A 970 -16.93 2.87 -7.04
CA LEU A 970 -15.74 3.57 -6.54
C LEU A 970 -15.73 5.04 -6.93
N VAL A 971 -15.96 5.38 -8.22
CA VAL A 971 -16.03 6.77 -8.70
C VAL A 971 -17.08 7.57 -7.93
N VAL A 972 -18.30 7.03 -7.82
CA VAL A 972 -19.43 7.71 -7.16
C VAL A 972 -19.14 7.88 -5.67
N ARG A 973 -18.53 6.88 -5.02
CA ARG A 973 -18.11 6.97 -3.62
C ARG A 973 -17.04 8.06 -3.43
N SER A 974 -16.06 8.18 -4.31
CA SER A 974 -15.01 9.22 -4.24
C SER A 974 -15.61 10.63 -4.37
N ILE A 975 -16.42 10.90 -5.39
CA ILE A 975 -16.95 12.26 -5.63
C ILE A 975 -18.03 12.67 -4.59
N LEU A 976 -18.76 11.70 -4.02
CA LEU A 976 -19.73 11.94 -2.95
C LEU A 976 -19.15 11.77 -1.55
N TYR A 977 -17.84 11.51 -1.41
CA TYR A 977 -17.18 11.31 -0.12
C TYR A 977 -17.53 12.39 0.93
N PRO A 978 -17.56 13.71 0.58
CA PRO A 978 -17.94 14.76 1.54
C PRO A 978 -19.36 14.62 2.13
N ALA A 979 -20.25 13.86 1.48
CA ALA A 979 -21.58 13.53 2.00
C ALA A 979 -21.62 12.13 2.63
N LEU A 980 -21.07 11.12 1.94
CA LEU A 980 -21.16 9.72 2.36
C LEU A 980 -20.44 9.44 3.68
N ILE A 981 -19.37 10.16 4.00
CA ILE A 981 -18.67 10.00 5.28
C ILE A 981 -19.57 10.30 6.50
N TYR A 982 -20.63 11.09 6.35
CA TYR A 982 -21.58 11.35 7.43
C TYR A 982 -22.58 10.22 7.66
N ALA A 983 -22.63 9.21 6.78
CA ALA A 983 -23.30 7.95 7.05
C ALA A 983 -22.49 7.04 8.00
N ASN A 984 -21.18 7.30 8.14
CA ASN A 984 -20.33 6.59 9.08
C ASN A 984 -20.51 7.16 10.51
N PRO A 985 -21.05 6.37 11.46
CA PRO A 985 -21.26 6.82 12.84
C PRO A 985 -19.94 7.08 13.57
N SER A 986 -18.86 6.44 13.11
CA SER A 986 -17.52 6.44 13.71
C SER A 986 -16.51 7.24 12.88
N ARG A 987 -16.97 8.17 12.02
CA ARG A 987 -16.10 8.97 11.13
C ARG A 987 -15.04 9.79 11.86
N ASP A 988 -15.27 10.17 13.12
CA ASP A 988 -14.32 10.96 13.91
C ASP A 988 -13.20 10.09 14.54
N ILE A 989 -13.26 8.76 14.33
CA ILE A 989 -12.27 7.80 14.81
C ILE A 989 -11.30 7.42 13.68
N THR A 990 -10.01 7.32 14.01
CA THR A 990 -8.96 6.72 13.18
C THR A 990 -8.41 5.48 13.88
N THR A 991 -7.95 4.50 13.10
CA THR A 991 -7.48 3.23 13.66
C THR A 991 -6.20 2.73 13.00
N SER A 992 -5.47 1.87 13.69
CA SER A 992 -4.34 1.17 13.11
C SER A 992 -4.25 -0.29 13.57
N GLN A 993 -3.54 -1.09 12.77
CA GLN A 993 -3.00 -2.38 13.16
C GLN A 993 -1.49 -2.38 12.92
N LEU A 994 -0.76 -1.96 13.96
CA LEU A 994 0.69 -1.85 13.98
C LEU A 994 1.31 -3.15 14.50
N MET A 995 1.77 -4.01 13.60
CA MET A 995 2.40 -5.29 13.93
C MET A 995 3.92 -5.21 13.86
N ASN A 996 4.46 -4.76 12.72
CA ASN A 996 5.90 -4.67 12.50
C ASN A 996 6.28 -3.24 12.15
N TYR A 997 6.80 -2.50 13.13
CA TYR A 997 7.08 -1.08 12.98
C TYR A 997 8.42 -0.69 13.64
N PRO A 998 9.07 0.37 13.15
CA PRO A 998 10.23 0.95 13.79
C PRO A 998 9.81 1.93 14.88
N ASP A 999 10.48 1.85 16.04
CA ASP A 999 10.41 2.87 17.08
C ASP A 999 11.84 3.25 17.51
N GLY A 1000 12.64 3.63 16.51
CA GLY A 1000 14.09 3.80 16.55
C GLY A 1000 14.74 3.46 15.21
N GLY A 1001 16.07 3.62 15.11
CA GLY A 1001 16.80 3.46 13.85
C GLY A 1001 16.80 4.73 13.00
N SER A 1002 17.31 4.66 11.77
CA SER A 1002 17.35 5.82 10.87
C SER A 1002 17.41 5.41 9.40
N TRP A 1003 16.84 6.24 8.53
CA TRP A 1003 16.94 6.09 7.07
C TRP A 1003 17.63 7.29 6.43
N LYS A 1004 18.27 7.08 5.28
CA LYS A 1004 18.92 8.14 4.50
C LYS A 1004 18.24 8.32 3.13
N THR A 1005 17.51 9.42 2.98
CA THR A 1005 16.81 9.82 1.75
C THR A 1005 17.78 10.26 0.64
N ASN A 1006 17.27 10.37 -0.59
CA ASN A 1006 18.04 10.67 -1.80
C ASN A 1006 18.72 12.05 -1.77
N ASP A 1007 18.17 13.00 -1.02
CA ASP A 1007 18.78 14.31 -0.74
C ASP A 1007 20.01 14.24 0.19
N GLY A 1008 20.28 13.06 0.74
CA GLY A 1008 21.40 12.79 1.63
C GLY A 1008 21.13 13.03 3.11
N LYS A 1009 19.90 13.40 3.49
CA LYS A 1009 19.50 13.62 4.88
C LYS A 1009 19.24 12.28 5.59
N THR A 1010 19.69 12.16 6.83
CA THR A 1010 19.41 11.00 7.69
C THR A 1010 18.40 11.38 8.76
N THR A 1011 17.31 10.61 8.86
CA THR A 1011 16.19 10.87 9.77
C THR A 1011 15.97 9.65 10.66
N ALA A 1012 15.77 9.87 11.96
CA ALA A 1012 15.36 8.80 12.88
C ALA A 1012 13.87 8.52 12.72
N VAL A 1013 13.46 7.25 12.82
CA VAL A 1013 12.09 6.81 12.50
C VAL A 1013 11.40 6.29 13.77
N TYR A 1014 10.22 6.84 14.09
CA TYR A 1014 9.46 6.54 15.30
C TYR A 1014 7.98 6.32 14.96
N SER A 1015 7.70 5.40 14.04
CA SER A 1015 6.44 5.36 13.30
C SER A 1015 5.21 5.20 14.18
N SER A 1016 5.23 4.35 15.22
CA SER A 1016 4.07 4.25 16.12
C SER A 1016 3.72 5.58 16.80
N ARG A 1017 4.73 6.43 17.09
CA ARG A 1017 4.54 7.74 17.72
C ARG A 1017 4.05 8.79 16.72
N ASP A 1018 4.57 8.73 15.50
CA ASP A 1018 4.18 9.62 14.41
C ASP A 1018 2.77 9.31 13.88
N VAL A 1019 2.39 8.03 13.86
CA VAL A 1019 1.02 7.57 13.63
C VAL A 1019 0.10 8.10 14.71
N LYS A 1020 0.35 7.88 16.01
CA LYS A 1020 -0.46 8.48 17.11
C LYS A 1020 -0.68 9.98 16.88
N ASN A 1021 0.41 10.70 16.59
CA ASN A 1021 0.36 12.14 16.38
C ASN A 1021 -0.51 12.58 15.19
N SER A 1022 -0.36 11.91 14.05
CA SER A 1022 -1.09 12.26 12.83
C SER A 1022 -2.55 11.80 12.89
N PHE A 1023 -2.81 10.65 13.52
CA PHE A 1023 -4.12 10.00 13.58
C PHE A 1023 -5.04 10.66 14.62
N SER A 1024 -4.48 11.27 15.67
CA SER A 1024 -5.23 12.10 16.62
C SER A 1024 -5.37 13.58 16.17
N SER A 1025 -4.78 13.96 15.04
CA SER A 1025 -4.82 15.36 14.58
C SER A 1025 -6.22 15.85 14.23
N HIS A 1026 -6.46 17.15 14.43
CA HIS A 1026 -7.75 17.81 14.17
C HIS A 1026 -8.93 17.17 14.92
N LEU A 1027 -8.72 16.86 16.21
CA LEU A 1027 -9.73 16.32 17.13
C LEU A 1027 -10.27 14.94 16.72
N ARG A 1028 -9.47 14.16 15.99
CA ARG A 1028 -9.78 12.75 15.72
C ARG A 1028 -9.42 11.91 16.93
N THR A 1029 -10.25 10.92 17.25
CA THR A 1029 -9.94 9.94 18.29
C THR A 1029 -9.16 8.79 17.68
N TYR A 1030 -7.98 8.48 18.22
CA TYR A 1030 -7.15 7.37 17.74
C TYR A 1030 -7.35 6.09 18.56
N GLU A 1031 -7.72 5.00 17.89
CA GLU A 1031 -7.91 3.68 18.48
C GLU A 1031 -7.13 2.60 17.72
N GLY A 1032 -5.98 2.18 18.27
CA GLY A 1032 -5.18 1.10 17.67
C GLY A 1032 -5.57 -0.29 18.20
N HIS A 1033 -5.41 -1.31 17.36
CA HIS A 1033 -5.70 -2.70 17.69
C HIS A 1033 -4.61 -3.63 17.14
N SER A 1034 -4.21 -4.64 17.91
CA SER A 1034 -3.28 -5.69 17.46
C SER A 1034 -3.97 -7.04 17.28
N LEU A 1035 -5.09 -7.30 17.99
CA LEU A 1035 -5.89 -8.52 17.80
C LEU A 1035 -6.79 -8.43 16.56
N TRP A 1036 -6.88 -9.53 15.81
CA TRP A 1036 -7.75 -9.62 14.63
C TRP A 1036 -9.22 -9.33 14.96
N VAL A 1037 -9.75 -9.94 16.03
CA VAL A 1037 -11.17 -9.77 16.40
C VAL A 1037 -11.51 -8.32 16.77
N ALA A 1038 -10.56 -7.63 17.39
CA ALA A 1038 -10.69 -6.22 17.76
C ALA A 1038 -10.63 -5.31 16.54
N HIS A 1039 -9.64 -5.56 15.69
CA HIS A 1039 -9.50 -4.88 14.42
C HIS A 1039 -10.76 -5.05 13.56
N LEU A 1040 -11.24 -6.29 13.37
CA LEU A 1040 -12.46 -6.59 12.61
C LEU A 1040 -13.68 -5.86 13.16
N GLN A 1041 -13.86 -5.83 14.49
CA GLN A 1041 -14.96 -5.09 15.10
C GLN A 1041 -14.90 -3.60 14.76
N ARG A 1042 -13.74 -2.97 14.96
CA ARG A 1042 -13.52 -1.55 14.63
C ARG A 1042 -13.80 -1.27 13.15
N MET A 1043 -13.37 -2.14 12.25
CA MET A 1043 -13.64 -2.00 10.80
C MET A 1043 -15.14 -2.05 10.50
N ASN A 1044 -15.89 -2.98 11.11
CA ASN A 1044 -17.34 -3.12 10.92
C ASN A 1044 -18.15 -2.00 11.58
N GLU A 1045 -17.65 -1.39 12.67
CA GLU A 1045 -18.22 -0.19 13.29
C GLU A 1045 -17.92 1.09 12.50
N GLY A 1046 -16.92 1.04 11.62
CA GLY A 1046 -16.42 2.14 10.82
C GLY A 1046 -15.28 2.93 11.49
N ALA A 1047 -14.48 3.57 10.65
CA ALA A 1047 -13.55 4.65 11.01
C ALA A 1047 -13.38 5.58 9.80
N SER A 1048 -12.80 6.78 9.95
CA SER A 1048 -12.41 7.58 8.78
C SER A 1048 -11.15 7.03 8.09
N VAL A 1049 -10.18 6.55 8.88
CA VAL A 1049 -8.88 6.07 8.40
C VAL A 1049 -8.50 4.79 9.11
N MET A 1050 -7.94 3.84 8.36
CA MET A 1050 -7.28 2.64 8.86
C MET A 1050 -5.85 2.55 8.31
N TYR A 1051 -4.89 2.26 9.17
CA TYR A 1051 -3.50 1.99 8.76
C TYR A 1051 -3.00 0.62 9.26
N TYR A 1052 -2.54 -0.21 8.35
CA TYR A 1052 -1.83 -1.46 8.68
C TYR A 1052 -0.34 -1.31 8.45
N SER A 1053 0.48 -1.75 9.41
CA SER A 1053 1.94 -1.86 9.28
C SER A 1053 2.38 -3.24 9.74
N GLY A 1054 2.84 -4.06 8.80
CA GLY A 1054 3.09 -5.47 9.09
C GLY A 1054 3.70 -6.26 7.94
N HIS A 1055 3.65 -7.58 8.07
CA HIS A 1055 4.14 -8.47 7.02
C HIS A 1055 3.21 -8.47 5.82
N GLY A 1056 3.79 -8.39 4.63
CA GLY A 1056 3.04 -8.47 3.38
C GLY A 1056 2.50 -9.85 3.04
N THR A 1057 2.93 -10.91 3.75
CA THR A 1057 2.49 -12.31 3.58
C THR A 1057 2.42 -12.81 2.11
N GLY A 1058 3.19 -12.19 1.20
CA GLY A 1058 3.13 -12.41 -0.25
C GLY A 1058 1.87 -11.86 -0.93
N GLY A 1059 1.02 -11.12 -0.22
CA GLY A 1059 -0.29 -10.61 -0.66
C GLY A 1059 -1.45 -11.56 -0.34
N SER A 1060 -1.28 -12.52 0.58
CA SER A 1060 -2.29 -13.52 0.92
C SER A 1060 -3.21 -13.10 2.08
N GLY A 1061 -2.77 -12.23 2.98
CA GLY A 1061 -3.55 -11.85 4.15
C GLY A 1061 -2.91 -10.82 5.06
N VAL A 1062 -3.56 -10.60 6.21
CA VAL A 1062 -3.21 -9.62 7.24
C VAL A 1062 -2.61 -10.34 8.44
N SER A 1063 -1.46 -9.89 8.93
CA SER A 1063 -0.91 -10.42 10.18
C SER A 1063 -1.60 -9.80 11.39
N ALA A 1064 -1.89 -10.60 12.41
CA ALA A 1064 -2.46 -10.14 13.67
C ALA A 1064 -1.72 -10.75 14.86
N GLN A 1065 -1.95 -10.19 16.04
CA GLN A 1065 -1.47 -10.77 17.27
C GLN A 1065 -2.25 -12.04 17.60
N TYR A 1066 -1.53 -13.10 18.00
CA TYR A 1066 -2.10 -14.42 18.19
C TYR A 1066 -3.00 -14.50 19.44
N VAL A 1067 -4.14 -15.17 19.32
CA VAL A 1067 -4.98 -15.63 20.44
C VAL A 1067 -4.83 -17.15 20.52
N GLN A 1068 -4.61 -17.72 21.71
CA GLN A 1068 -4.52 -19.18 21.85
C GLN A 1068 -5.77 -19.86 21.24
N THR A 1069 -5.55 -20.82 20.34
CA THR A 1069 -6.61 -21.61 19.69
C THR A 1069 -6.37 -23.11 19.92
N ASP A 1070 -7.36 -23.94 19.57
CA ASP A 1070 -7.18 -25.41 19.59
C ASP A 1070 -6.04 -25.87 18.64
N ASP A 1071 -5.74 -25.08 17.60
CA ASP A 1071 -4.72 -25.36 16.59
C ASP A 1071 -3.35 -24.75 16.90
N CYS A 1072 -3.27 -23.82 17.86
CA CYS A 1072 -2.01 -23.21 18.30
C CYS A 1072 -2.05 -22.89 19.80
N ASN A 1073 -1.25 -23.64 20.56
CA ASN A 1073 -1.05 -23.46 22.00
C ASN A 1073 0.13 -22.52 22.33
N TYR A 1074 0.54 -21.66 21.38
CA TYR A 1074 1.66 -20.74 21.52
C TYR A 1074 1.19 -19.29 21.44
N PRO A 1075 1.67 -18.38 22.31
CA PRO A 1075 2.53 -18.64 23.48
C PRO A 1075 1.72 -19.17 24.67
N ASP A 1076 2.38 -19.73 25.69
CA ASP A 1076 1.74 -20.27 26.91
C ASP A 1076 0.96 -19.20 27.74
N GLN A 1077 1.18 -17.90 27.46
CA GLN A 1077 0.52 -16.77 28.11
C GLN A 1077 -0.35 -16.02 27.10
N ILE A 1078 -1.55 -15.60 27.53
CA ILE A 1078 -2.52 -14.87 26.68
C ILE A 1078 -1.99 -13.45 26.41
N TRP A 1079 -1.87 -13.07 25.15
CA TRP A 1079 -1.56 -11.69 24.76
C TRP A 1079 -2.87 -10.88 24.67
N TRP A 1080 -2.81 -9.61 25.10
CA TRP A 1080 -3.94 -8.69 25.14
C TRP A 1080 -3.90 -7.74 23.95
N ASP A 1081 -5.07 -7.27 23.52
CA ASP A 1081 -5.14 -6.23 22.50
C ASP A 1081 -4.42 -4.95 22.95
N SER A 1082 -3.97 -4.14 22.00
CA SER A 1082 -3.21 -2.93 22.31
C SER A 1082 -3.15 -1.98 21.12
N TRP A 1083 -2.89 -0.70 21.39
CA TRP A 1083 -2.75 0.34 20.37
C TRP A 1083 -1.58 0.11 19.39
N ARG A 1084 -0.63 -0.76 19.76
CA ARG A 1084 0.50 -1.20 18.93
C ARG A 1084 0.99 -2.57 19.40
N GLY A 1085 1.37 -3.43 18.45
CA GLY A 1085 1.94 -4.75 18.72
C GLY A 1085 3.20 -4.71 19.57
N TYR A 1086 3.54 -5.84 20.20
CA TYR A 1086 4.64 -5.96 21.16
C TYR A 1086 5.21 -7.39 21.17
N MET A 1087 6.43 -7.56 21.70
CA MET A 1087 7.14 -8.86 21.72
C MET A 1087 7.18 -9.46 23.12
N TYR A 1088 6.06 -10.01 23.56
CA TYR A 1088 5.92 -10.49 24.94
C TYR A 1088 6.82 -11.69 25.28
N ASP A 1089 7.18 -12.50 24.29
CA ASP A 1089 8.14 -13.60 24.51
C ASP A 1089 9.56 -13.10 24.77
N ASN A 1090 9.89 -11.90 24.29
CA ASN A 1090 11.08 -11.15 24.69
C ASN A 1090 10.85 -10.34 25.97
N TRP A 1091 9.71 -10.57 26.64
CA TRP A 1091 9.28 -9.93 27.86
C TRP A 1091 9.14 -8.40 27.73
N LYS A 1092 8.70 -7.96 26.54
CA LYS A 1092 8.37 -6.57 26.20
C LYS A 1092 6.87 -6.41 25.99
N THR A 1093 6.33 -5.28 26.42
CA THR A 1093 4.91 -4.91 26.36
C THR A 1093 4.71 -3.71 25.44
N SER A 1094 3.48 -3.29 25.19
CA SER A 1094 3.19 -2.12 24.34
C SER A 1094 3.69 -0.77 24.92
N ARG A 1095 4.18 -0.74 26.16
CA ARG A 1095 4.85 0.42 26.77
C ARG A 1095 6.33 0.53 26.44
N ASP A 1096 6.95 -0.58 26.07
CA ASP A 1096 8.38 -0.62 25.79
C ASP A 1096 8.65 0.03 24.42
N ASN A 1097 9.65 0.91 24.38
CA ASN A 1097 10.11 1.50 23.13
C ASN A 1097 11.00 0.54 22.34
N GLY A 1098 11.09 0.78 21.04
CA GLY A 1098 11.98 0.05 20.13
C GLY A 1098 11.22 -0.71 19.05
N MET A 1099 11.99 -1.24 18.09
CA MET A 1099 11.45 -2.00 16.97
C MET A 1099 10.69 -3.24 17.46
N VAL A 1100 9.50 -3.45 16.90
CA VAL A 1100 8.69 -4.66 17.11
C VAL A 1100 8.67 -5.44 15.81
N TRP A 1101 8.89 -6.76 15.91
CA TRP A 1101 8.97 -7.63 14.73
C TRP A 1101 8.38 -9.00 15.01
N TYR A 1102 7.20 -9.26 14.44
CA TYR A 1102 6.61 -10.59 14.43
C TYR A 1102 7.18 -11.44 13.29
N ASN A 1103 7.09 -12.76 13.39
CA ASN A 1103 7.58 -13.75 12.43
C ASN A 1103 6.57 -14.91 12.28
N PRO A 1104 6.68 -15.73 11.21
CA PRO A 1104 5.85 -16.91 11.04
C PRO A 1104 6.18 -18.05 12.01
N GLU A 1105 7.18 -17.90 12.90
CA GLU A 1105 7.59 -18.92 13.86
C GLU A 1105 7.79 -18.33 15.27
N PRO A 1106 7.58 -19.14 16.33
CA PRO A 1106 8.02 -18.78 17.68
C PRO A 1106 9.52 -18.40 17.73
N PRO A 1107 9.94 -17.46 18.60
CA PRO A 1107 9.16 -16.89 19.70
C PRO A 1107 8.55 -15.52 19.39
N THR A 1108 8.12 -15.25 18.16
CA THR A 1108 7.48 -13.96 17.80
C THR A 1108 6.34 -14.20 16.83
N LEU A 1109 5.60 -15.29 17.05
CA LEU A 1109 4.59 -15.79 16.12
C LEU A 1109 3.46 -14.77 15.92
N TYR A 1110 3.16 -14.42 14.67
CA TYR A 1110 1.90 -13.76 14.30
C TYR A 1110 0.84 -14.79 13.91
N ASP A 1111 -0.41 -14.38 14.00
CA ASP A 1111 -1.54 -15.02 13.31
C ASP A 1111 -1.66 -14.43 11.90
N ILE A 1112 -2.17 -15.19 10.93
CA ILE A 1112 -2.49 -14.66 9.59
C ILE A 1112 -3.95 -14.94 9.28
N ILE A 1113 -4.61 -13.87 8.86
CA ILE A 1113 -5.97 -13.90 8.36
C ILE A 1113 -5.91 -13.70 6.86
N HIS A 1114 -6.12 -14.79 6.13
CA HIS A 1114 -6.16 -14.76 4.67
C HIS A 1114 -7.29 -13.84 4.17
N TYR A 1115 -7.08 -13.12 3.06
CA TYR A 1115 -8.03 -12.13 2.55
C TYR A 1115 -9.42 -12.68 2.23
N LYS A 1116 -9.52 -13.97 1.88
CA LYS A 1116 -10.79 -14.71 1.87
C LYS A 1116 -11.62 -14.51 3.14
N TRP A 1117 -11.01 -14.69 4.31
CA TRP A 1117 -11.70 -14.61 5.59
C TRP A 1117 -11.93 -13.17 6.02
N VAL A 1118 -11.03 -12.25 5.63
CA VAL A 1118 -11.27 -10.82 5.73
C VAL A 1118 -12.55 -10.46 4.98
N ASP A 1119 -12.65 -10.82 3.70
CA ASP A 1119 -13.81 -10.60 2.84
C ASP A 1119 -15.10 -11.19 3.43
N GLN A 1120 -15.06 -12.45 3.88
CA GLN A 1120 -16.24 -13.10 4.44
C GLN A 1120 -16.74 -12.48 5.76
N LEU A 1121 -15.85 -11.91 6.57
CA LEU A 1121 -16.19 -11.42 7.92
C LEU A 1121 -16.43 -9.92 7.98
N MET A 1122 -15.90 -9.18 7.01
CA MET A 1122 -16.06 -7.74 6.92
C MET A 1122 -17.46 -7.38 6.42
N GLY A 1123 -17.98 -6.26 6.89
CA GLY A 1123 -19.18 -5.62 6.36
C GLY A 1123 -18.84 -4.27 5.75
N ASN A 1124 -19.85 -3.41 5.60
CA ASN A 1124 -19.66 -2.08 5.02
C ASN A 1124 -18.66 -1.22 5.83
N LEU A 1125 -17.59 -0.77 5.19
CA LEU A 1125 -16.55 0.11 5.72
C LEU A 1125 -16.91 1.61 5.69
N ARG A 1126 -18.05 1.97 5.09
CA ARG A 1126 -18.67 3.31 5.16
C ARG A 1126 -17.71 4.43 4.74
N SER A 1127 -17.09 4.25 3.58
CA SER A 1127 -16.13 5.22 3.00
C SER A 1127 -14.89 5.46 3.85
N GLN A 1128 -14.42 4.47 4.60
CA GLN A 1128 -13.11 4.52 5.27
C GLN A 1128 -11.97 4.58 4.24
N ALA A 1129 -10.94 5.37 4.54
CA ALA A 1129 -9.68 5.37 3.80
C ALA A 1129 -8.73 4.30 4.36
N VAL A 1130 -8.19 3.44 3.49
CA VAL A 1130 -7.38 2.28 3.88
C VAL A 1130 -5.93 2.47 3.43
N PHE A 1131 -5.01 2.46 4.39
CA PHE A 1131 -3.58 2.65 4.18
C PHE A 1131 -2.78 1.45 4.68
N TYR A 1132 -1.72 1.07 3.98
CA TYR A 1132 -1.02 -0.18 4.24
C TYR A 1132 0.47 -0.07 3.92
N MET A 1133 1.29 -0.39 4.90
CA MET A 1133 2.71 -0.67 4.76
C MET A 1133 2.93 -2.17 4.87
N SER A 1134 3.11 -2.82 3.72
CA SER A 1134 3.45 -4.24 3.66
C SER A 1134 3.89 -4.68 2.25
N CYS A 1135 4.79 -5.65 2.16
CA CYS A 1135 5.31 -6.11 0.87
C CYS A 1135 4.22 -6.73 -0.02
N THR A 1136 4.18 -6.36 -1.30
CA THR A 1136 3.42 -7.00 -2.40
C THR A 1136 1.89 -7.05 -2.27
N THR A 1137 1.32 -6.68 -1.13
CA THR A 1137 -0.11 -6.76 -0.85
C THR A 1137 -0.95 -6.03 -1.89
N TRP A 1138 -0.53 -4.83 -2.31
CA TRP A 1138 -1.32 -4.02 -3.24
C TRP A 1138 -1.13 -4.38 -4.72
N ASP A 1139 -0.23 -5.30 -5.03
CA ASP A 1139 -0.14 -5.95 -6.35
C ASP A 1139 -1.08 -7.18 -6.44
N ALA A 1140 -1.48 -7.73 -5.30
CA ALA A 1140 -2.41 -8.86 -5.20
C ALA A 1140 -3.88 -8.37 -5.10
N ASP A 1141 -4.79 -9.23 -4.67
CA ASP A 1141 -6.24 -8.94 -4.61
C ASP A 1141 -6.73 -8.43 -3.25
N GLY A 1142 -5.85 -8.38 -2.24
CA GLY A 1142 -6.10 -7.75 -0.94
C GLY A 1142 -6.73 -6.34 -1.04
N PRO A 1143 -6.24 -5.42 -1.89
CA PRO A 1143 -6.92 -4.16 -2.21
C PRO A 1143 -8.40 -4.26 -2.46
N MET A 1144 -8.77 -5.21 -3.31
CA MET A 1144 -10.09 -5.26 -3.90
C MET A 1144 -11.09 -5.64 -2.82
N VAL A 1145 -10.71 -6.53 -1.90
CA VAL A 1145 -11.51 -6.85 -0.71
C VAL A 1145 -11.93 -5.60 0.06
N TYR A 1146 -11.04 -4.66 0.35
CA TYR A 1146 -11.44 -3.44 1.07
C TYR A 1146 -12.37 -2.54 0.24
N LEU A 1147 -12.12 -2.44 -1.07
CA LEU A 1147 -12.93 -1.64 -1.99
C LEU A 1147 -14.34 -2.25 -2.18
N ASP A 1148 -14.45 -3.57 -2.24
CA ASP A 1148 -15.71 -4.33 -2.34
C ASP A 1148 -16.64 -4.05 -1.16
N HIS A 1149 -16.04 -3.86 0.02
CA HIS A 1149 -16.73 -3.56 1.27
C HIS A 1149 -16.94 -2.07 1.53
N GLY A 1150 -16.69 -1.21 0.54
CA GLY A 1150 -17.08 0.20 0.59
C GLY A 1150 -16.03 1.15 1.17
N ALA A 1151 -14.75 0.78 1.14
CA ALA A 1151 -13.67 1.75 1.33
C ALA A 1151 -13.71 2.84 0.24
N VAL A 1152 -13.30 4.07 0.57
CA VAL A 1152 -13.25 5.18 -0.41
C VAL A 1152 -11.97 5.18 -1.24
N CYS A 1153 -10.87 4.70 -0.65
CA CYS A 1153 -9.58 4.58 -1.32
C CYS A 1153 -8.70 3.54 -0.61
N GLY A 1154 -7.72 3.03 -1.34
CA GLY A 1154 -6.63 2.18 -0.86
C GLY A 1154 -5.26 2.77 -1.22
N TYR A 1155 -4.26 2.61 -0.35
CA TYR A 1155 -2.87 2.95 -0.64
C TYR A 1155 -1.92 1.91 -0.04
N GLY A 1156 -0.87 1.58 -0.81
CA GLY A 1156 0.29 0.90 -0.26
C GLY A 1156 1.23 0.29 -1.31
N ASN A 1157 2.08 -0.65 -0.86
CA ASN A 1157 3.17 -1.20 -1.67
C ASN A 1157 2.73 -2.39 -2.55
N ALA A 1158 2.82 -2.22 -3.87
CA ALA A 1158 2.78 -3.25 -4.92
C ALA A 1158 4.22 -3.76 -5.23
N GLY A 1159 5.03 -3.95 -4.18
CA GLY A 1159 6.44 -4.30 -4.25
C GLY A 1159 7.05 -4.40 -2.85
N THR A 1160 8.30 -3.96 -2.64
CA THR A 1160 8.90 -3.93 -1.30
C THR A 1160 8.29 -2.83 -0.41
N GLY A 1161 7.80 -3.18 0.78
CA GLY A 1161 7.57 -2.24 1.89
C GLY A 1161 8.69 -2.40 2.91
N LEU A 1162 9.78 -1.64 2.76
CA LEU A 1162 11.01 -1.88 3.55
C LEU A 1162 10.98 -1.09 4.86
N CYS A 1163 11.02 -1.78 6.01
CA CYS A 1163 11.23 -1.12 7.31
C CYS A 1163 12.72 -0.75 7.51
N PRO A 1164 13.07 0.48 7.96
CA PRO A 1164 12.20 1.58 8.39
C PRO A 1164 11.94 2.65 7.31
N GLU A 1165 12.24 2.36 6.04
CA GLU A 1165 12.13 3.32 4.94
C GLU A 1165 10.68 3.66 4.60
N ALA A 1166 9.86 2.63 4.36
CA ALA A 1166 8.45 2.78 4.02
C ALA A 1166 7.66 3.38 5.19
N ASP A 1167 8.02 3.04 6.43
CA ASP A 1167 7.45 3.66 7.62
C ASP A 1167 7.74 5.16 7.69
N LEU A 1168 9.00 5.58 7.43
CA LEU A 1168 9.34 7.01 7.39
C LEU A 1168 8.57 7.76 6.31
N GLN A 1169 8.39 7.13 5.15
CA GLN A 1169 7.61 7.70 4.07
C GLN A 1169 6.14 7.85 4.46
N ASP A 1170 5.54 6.83 5.06
CA ASP A 1170 4.16 6.85 5.52
C ASP A 1170 3.96 7.87 6.65
N ASP A 1171 4.91 7.99 7.59
CA ASP A 1171 4.91 9.03 8.63
C ASP A 1171 4.87 10.44 8.02
N LEU A 1172 5.62 10.69 6.94
CA LEU A 1172 5.63 11.98 6.24
C LEU A 1172 4.35 12.19 5.41
N PHE A 1173 3.88 11.15 4.73
CA PHE A 1173 2.63 11.15 3.98
C PHE A 1173 1.42 11.45 4.88
N PHE A 1174 1.33 10.84 6.07
CA PHE A 1174 0.25 11.09 7.01
C PHE A 1174 0.29 12.50 7.61
N ARG A 1175 1.48 13.07 7.83
CA ARG A 1175 1.59 14.49 8.22
C ARG A 1175 1.02 15.40 7.14
N ASP A 1176 1.30 15.12 5.87
CA ASP A 1176 0.81 15.91 4.75
C ASP A 1176 -0.72 15.76 4.57
N CYS A 1177 -1.25 14.54 4.65
CA CYS A 1177 -2.68 14.28 4.48
C CYS A 1177 -3.53 14.68 5.71
N LEU A 1178 -3.18 14.19 6.89
CA LEU A 1178 -4.05 14.25 8.07
C LEU A 1178 -3.87 15.55 8.85
N ILE A 1179 -2.66 16.12 8.87
CA ILE A 1179 -2.34 17.36 9.59
C ILE A 1179 -2.44 18.58 8.67
N LYS A 1180 -1.89 18.54 7.44
CA LYS A 1180 -1.93 19.70 6.53
C LYS A 1180 -3.15 19.71 5.61
N GLY A 1181 -3.80 18.58 5.39
CA GLY A 1181 -4.99 18.49 4.53
C GLY A 1181 -4.66 18.51 3.05
N GLU A 1182 -3.48 18.03 2.67
CA GLU A 1182 -3.11 17.87 1.26
C GLU A 1182 -3.84 16.67 0.65
N PRO A 1183 -4.25 16.74 -0.63
CA PRO A 1183 -4.74 15.58 -1.36
C PRO A 1183 -3.75 14.41 -1.33
N ILE A 1184 -4.26 13.17 -1.26
CA ILE A 1184 -3.41 11.98 -1.09
C ILE A 1184 -2.35 11.81 -2.19
N GLY A 1185 -2.69 12.13 -3.45
CA GLY A 1185 -1.74 12.06 -4.56
C GLY A 1185 -0.62 13.09 -4.45
N ILE A 1186 -0.95 14.33 -4.04
CA ILE A 1186 0.02 15.42 -3.86
C ILE A 1186 0.96 15.08 -2.69
N ALA A 1187 0.41 14.69 -1.55
CA ALA A 1187 1.17 14.30 -0.37
C ALA A 1187 2.17 13.17 -0.69
N PHE A 1188 1.75 12.18 -1.47
CA PHE A 1188 2.62 11.09 -1.87
C PHE A 1188 3.70 11.52 -2.88
N SER A 1189 3.35 12.43 -3.80
CA SER A 1189 4.29 12.94 -4.81
C SER A 1189 5.55 13.56 -4.19
N HIS A 1190 5.41 14.22 -3.02
CA HIS A 1190 6.54 14.78 -2.25
C HIS A 1190 7.55 13.71 -1.80
N GLN A 1191 7.08 12.47 -1.59
CA GLN A 1191 7.91 11.39 -1.06
C GLN A 1191 8.69 10.67 -2.18
N VAL A 1192 8.15 10.60 -3.39
CA VAL A 1192 8.73 9.81 -4.49
C VAL A 1192 10.17 10.22 -4.77
N TRP A 1193 10.47 11.51 -4.90
CA TRP A 1193 11.84 11.95 -5.21
C TRP A 1193 12.83 11.67 -4.06
N LEU A 1194 12.36 11.74 -2.81
CA LEU A 1194 13.17 11.49 -1.61
C LEU A 1194 13.48 10.00 -1.40
N HIS A 1195 12.54 9.14 -1.76
CA HIS A 1195 12.57 7.72 -1.41
C HIS A 1195 12.88 6.82 -2.61
N TYR A 1196 12.36 7.16 -3.79
CA TYR A 1196 12.32 6.33 -4.98
C TYR A 1196 12.90 7.02 -6.23
N ARG A 1197 12.90 6.27 -7.34
CA ARG A 1197 13.22 6.82 -8.66
C ARG A 1197 12.03 7.62 -9.17
N ASP A 1198 12.18 8.94 -9.18
CA ASP A 1198 11.20 9.85 -9.78
C ASP A 1198 11.36 9.92 -11.31
N PHE A 1199 10.57 9.13 -12.03
CA PHE A 1199 10.61 9.08 -13.50
C PHE A 1199 10.01 10.33 -14.17
N THR A 1200 9.26 11.15 -13.43
CA THR A 1200 8.63 12.37 -13.95
C THR A 1200 9.66 13.46 -14.23
N THR A 1201 10.75 13.48 -13.46
CA THR A 1201 11.86 14.44 -13.62
C THR A 1201 13.11 13.85 -14.28
N GLY A 1202 13.34 12.53 -14.11
CA GLY A 1202 14.57 11.88 -14.57
C GLY A 1202 15.84 12.41 -13.87
N ASP A 1203 15.69 13.10 -12.74
CA ASP A 1203 16.79 13.71 -11.98
C ASP A 1203 17.81 12.64 -11.54
N PRO A 1204 19.10 12.79 -11.87
CA PRO A 1204 20.14 11.86 -11.43
C PRO A 1204 20.16 11.61 -9.90
N THR A 1205 19.75 12.59 -9.09
CA THR A 1205 19.69 12.52 -7.62
C THR A 1205 18.68 11.47 -7.16
N SER A 1206 17.48 11.44 -7.73
CA SER A 1206 16.47 10.41 -7.42
C SER A 1206 16.76 9.11 -8.18
N MET A 1207 17.27 9.19 -9.41
CA MET A 1207 17.60 7.99 -10.22
C MET A 1207 18.70 7.12 -9.61
N TYR A 1208 19.68 7.72 -8.95
CA TYR A 1208 20.87 7.05 -8.41
C TYR A 1208 21.14 7.36 -6.93
N GLY A 1209 20.16 7.97 -6.24
CA GLY A 1209 20.24 8.32 -4.82
C GLY A 1209 20.30 7.08 -3.91
N SER A 1210 20.75 7.30 -2.67
CA SER A 1210 20.96 6.19 -1.73
C SER A 1210 19.70 5.42 -1.39
N SER A 1211 18.55 6.09 -1.30
CA SER A 1211 17.27 5.44 -0.97
C SER A 1211 16.80 4.59 -2.16
N SER A 1212 16.77 5.19 -3.35
CA SER A 1212 16.37 4.50 -4.59
C SER A 1212 17.19 3.26 -4.89
N MET A 1213 18.47 3.23 -4.50
CA MET A 1213 19.35 2.08 -4.74
C MET A 1213 19.16 0.94 -3.75
N GLN A 1214 18.40 1.16 -2.68
CA GLN A 1214 18.13 0.16 -1.63
C GLN A 1214 16.69 -0.35 -1.66
N VAL A 1215 15.76 0.39 -2.28
CA VAL A 1215 14.34 0.03 -2.33
C VAL A 1215 13.87 -0.16 -3.75
N THR A 1216 13.17 -1.27 -4.00
CA THR A 1216 12.48 -1.49 -5.27
C THR A 1216 11.01 -1.76 -5.01
N THR A 1217 10.19 -0.73 -5.19
CA THR A 1217 8.75 -0.87 -5.03
C THR A 1217 7.99 -0.21 -6.18
N ILE A 1218 6.71 -0.49 -6.20
CA ILE A 1218 5.69 0.23 -6.94
C ILE A 1218 4.69 0.63 -5.86
N GLN A 1219 4.56 1.92 -5.57
CA GLN A 1219 3.48 2.38 -4.71
C GLN A 1219 2.28 2.73 -5.56
N VAL A 1220 1.09 2.43 -5.06
CA VAL A 1220 -0.17 2.66 -5.76
C VAL A 1220 -1.18 3.35 -4.86
N ILE A 1221 -2.04 4.15 -5.49
CA ILE A 1221 -3.24 4.74 -4.90
C ILE A 1221 -4.42 4.18 -5.70
N TYR A 1222 -5.24 3.35 -5.07
CA TYR A 1222 -6.52 2.92 -5.62
C TYR A 1222 -7.62 3.88 -5.15
N GLY A 1223 -8.08 4.76 -6.01
CA GLY A 1223 -8.97 5.87 -5.67
C GLY A 1223 -8.61 7.14 -6.45
N ASP A 1224 -9.45 8.16 -6.33
CA ASP A 1224 -9.14 9.49 -6.88
C ASP A 1224 -7.95 10.09 -6.11
N PRO A 1225 -6.80 10.37 -6.76
CA PRO A 1225 -5.63 10.91 -6.08
C PRO A 1225 -5.83 12.36 -5.58
N SER A 1226 -6.92 13.03 -5.96
CA SER A 1226 -7.29 14.34 -5.43
C SER A 1226 -8.07 14.28 -4.10
N LEU A 1227 -8.38 13.07 -3.62
CA LEU A 1227 -9.14 12.86 -2.38
C LEU A 1227 -8.45 13.54 -1.20
N ILE A 1228 -9.22 14.33 -0.45
CA ILE A 1228 -8.83 14.89 0.84
C ILE A 1228 -9.52 14.09 1.93
N ILE A 1229 -8.76 13.64 2.93
CA ILE A 1229 -9.28 12.81 4.01
C ILE A 1229 -10.14 13.64 4.97
N TYR A 1230 -11.29 13.08 5.36
CA TYR A 1230 -12.22 13.72 6.28
C TYR A 1230 -11.55 14.22 7.57
N SER A 1231 -11.97 15.39 8.03
CA SER A 1231 -11.64 15.95 9.35
C SER A 1231 -12.93 16.22 10.13
N PRO A 1232 -12.95 16.03 11.46
CA PRO A 1232 -14.07 16.42 12.33
C PRO A 1232 -14.54 17.88 12.19
N GLU A 1233 -13.69 18.75 11.64
CA GLU A 1233 -14.01 20.16 11.36
C GLU A 1233 -14.93 20.36 10.14
N TRP A 1234 -15.10 19.35 9.30
CA TRP A 1234 -15.97 19.42 8.13
C TRP A 1234 -17.44 19.59 8.54
N GLN A 1235 -18.21 20.24 7.67
CA GLN A 1235 -19.65 20.41 7.84
C GLN A 1235 -20.41 19.52 6.87
N SER A 1236 -21.38 18.75 7.40
CA SER A 1236 -22.20 17.88 6.58
C SER A 1236 -22.95 18.68 5.51
N PRO A 1237 -22.71 18.43 4.20
CA PRO A 1237 -23.38 19.12 3.12
C PRO A 1237 -24.90 18.96 3.24
N ILE A 1238 -25.66 20.02 3.00
CA ILE A 1238 -27.13 19.96 3.08
C ILE A 1238 -27.68 19.51 1.72
N PRO A 1239 -28.45 18.41 1.65
CA PRO A 1239 -29.01 17.95 0.39
C PRO A 1239 -30.20 18.81 -0.05
N VAL A 1240 -30.36 18.99 -1.37
CA VAL A 1240 -31.54 19.61 -1.99
C VAL A 1240 -32.55 18.54 -2.43
N ASP A 1241 -33.79 18.95 -2.68
CA ASP A 1241 -34.80 18.06 -3.29
C ASP A 1241 -34.48 17.79 -4.77
N ALA A 1242 -34.99 16.66 -5.28
CA ALA A 1242 -34.72 16.10 -6.61
C ALA A 1242 -35.34 16.86 -7.79
#